data_AF-K2EC53-F1
#
_entry.id   AF-K2EC53-F1
#
_cell.length_a   1.000
_cell.length_b   1.000
_cell.length_c   1.000
_cell.angle_alpha   90.00
_cell.angle_beta   90.00
_cell.angle_gamma   90.00
#
_symmetry.space_group_name_H-M   'P 1'
#
loop_
_entity.id
_entity.type
_entity.pdbx_description
1 polymer ?
#
loop_
_entity_poly.entity_id
_entity_poly.type
_entity_poly.pdbx_seq_one_letter_code
_entity_poly.pdbx_strand_id
1 'polypeptide(L)'
;MGIRVDSIDKISIFPLKHAQDTKQKSFLDVEVSPQSFKKADSELLNAYFTFNFNGKNFSAEKAKTIAPEQAEYIDQLNKRDSQLFKKVFKTLSDSDKLHIIDFFKTSSSIEKMSKKPLSPENLKVLAEIVPSLKSKDLLLSHALGIKDGKWLLQLLENPHFSKEDKIHAIKPNCKEVNGRNIIKNENLFLNATPVGNILAELNDSILSESEAVGLFTNDTQFLNHYKLSIVDADKNKPLSLKLSASKNLNNQAEYFLENNDEKIGLSRKQLINKGLFEQISVNNSSDKEKSLHIDLASRIEDIFEVRGASLKEKKNYIQTINPSDGSIILNTQTGKNRKLGVKVQIKVDGKPLEPNKHNLSENNCLSTDIKLPSNSHKQIEISIQPIVSDSQKINKPFVNGKTLENSQVPDNYKQALNQLVEKADNSAQIKMSGTNVFEKEAGQVLNRAFEDINQLKNILTLNGKDYEYIGAGLPYYNSLFGRDSLITASFLLPVQPKIAKDTIELLAEFQGKPLEERWQEELKENPNANRKEFEEYYRNKEEAEGKILHELRVGELASQKKILHTPYYGTIDATPLWLMLVSDYYKWTGDKNTIVKLLPKIDKALDWIDKSSKDDNPKIDGFLKFKQASNKSLVNQGWKDSGDSAKHEIGSDGKLKSPEYPISLAEVQGYAYAAQKGAANLYRELGMNQKAEKLDTQAEILKEKFNDRFWIKDLNFISMALDANGHPIHSITSNAGQALATGIISKDKTLMINGRPASKADLVEEITMGDKLNSGWGIRTLGKGDFAFDPNSYHNGSVWPHDTAYIARGLSHNNAARITKNLLEAVAASPGKRIYEVLSGFDRKPEDKNVNLYPNTCSPQAWSAAGIINMPLAHLGIKPSLKENSLILDNPALPEGLNKIKIDGIKVKGDNLTLNISKSGNNELNIIANNSKGESLEIKKALNSNTYKISLESQFSHK
;
A
#
# COMPACT_ATOMS: atom_id res chain seq x y z
N MET A 1 41.50 -12.96 59.21
CA MET A 1 42.93 -12.87 58.85
C MET A 1 43.10 -11.62 58.00
N GLY A 2 43.97 -10.69 58.38
CA GLY A 2 44.28 -9.51 57.58
C GLY A 2 45.73 -9.59 57.12
N ILE A 3 45.98 -9.31 55.85
CA ILE A 3 47.32 -9.20 55.27
C ILE A 3 47.55 -7.73 54.94
N ARG A 4 48.62 -7.15 55.47
CA ARG A 4 49.08 -5.81 55.09
C ARG A 4 50.40 -5.96 54.35
N VAL A 5 50.50 -5.35 53.17
CA VAL A 5 51.68 -5.42 52.29
C VAL A 5 52.23 -4.01 52.16
N ASP A 6 53.33 -3.72 52.86
CA ASP A 6 53.96 -2.39 52.83
C ASP A 6 55.04 -2.29 51.72
N SER A 7 55.50 -3.41 51.13
CA SER A 7 56.21 -3.48 49.83
C SER A 7 56.30 -4.94 49.31
N ILE A 8 56.65 -5.13 48.03
CA ILE A 8 56.50 -6.41 47.28
C ILE A 8 57.28 -7.60 47.86
N ASP A 9 58.31 -7.40 48.68
CA ASP A 9 59.25 -8.50 48.99
C ASP A 9 59.03 -9.27 50.31
N LYS A 10 58.08 -8.89 51.19
CA LYS A 10 57.76 -9.71 52.39
C LYS A 10 56.29 -9.57 52.83
N ILE A 11 55.60 -10.71 52.92
CA ILE A 11 54.25 -10.83 53.52
C ILE A 11 54.36 -11.65 54.81
N SER A 12 53.95 -11.07 55.95
CA SER A 12 53.85 -11.75 57.25
C SER A 12 52.40 -11.75 57.75
N ILE A 13 51.94 -12.87 58.31
CA ILE A 13 50.55 -13.10 58.76
C ILE A 13 50.51 -13.14 60.29
N PHE A 14 49.60 -12.38 60.93
CA PHE A 14 49.33 -12.47 62.37
C PHE A 14 47.84 -12.69 62.68
N PRO A 15 47.49 -13.38 63.79
CA PRO A 15 46.10 -13.60 64.18
C PRO A 15 45.59 -12.47 65.10
N LEU A 16 44.43 -11.89 64.77
CA LEU A 16 43.69 -11.03 65.71
C LEU A 16 42.72 -11.87 66.54
N LYS A 17 42.87 -11.77 67.87
CA LYS A 17 41.97 -12.28 68.91
C LYS A 17 40.71 -11.42 69.00
N HIS A 18 39.61 -12.09 69.38
CA HIS A 18 38.27 -11.58 69.71
C HIS A 18 37.33 -11.23 68.53
N ALA A 19 36.52 -12.23 68.18
CA ALA A 19 35.24 -12.07 67.51
C ALA A 19 34.12 -12.09 68.57
N GLN A 20 33.18 -11.15 68.50
CA GLN A 20 31.80 -11.36 68.95
C GLN A 20 30.84 -10.55 68.07
N ASP A 21 29.91 -11.30 67.47
CA ASP A 21 28.62 -10.93 66.87
C ASP A 21 28.52 -9.74 65.91
N THR A 22 28.42 -10.06 64.61
CA THR A 22 27.17 -9.87 63.82
C THR A 22 27.37 -10.35 62.37
N LYS A 23 26.32 -10.94 61.79
CA LYS A 23 26.26 -11.42 60.40
C LYS A 23 26.30 -10.25 59.40
N GLN A 24 27.50 -9.80 59.04
CA GLN A 24 27.76 -9.12 57.77
C GLN A 24 28.88 -9.86 57.06
N LYS A 25 28.64 -10.31 55.82
CA LYS A 25 29.73 -10.68 54.90
C LYS A 25 30.44 -9.38 54.51
N SER A 26 31.43 -8.98 55.29
CA SER A 26 32.39 -7.97 54.87
C SER A 26 33.28 -8.57 53.79
N PHE A 27 33.12 -8.08 52.56
CA PHE A 27 34.17 -8.22 51.57
C PHE A 27 35.39 -7.44 52.08
N LEU A 28 36.58 -8.01 51.95
CA LEU A 28 37.82 -7.27 52.15
C LEU A 28 37.86 -6.13 51.13
N ASP A 29 37.71 -4.88 51.59
CA ASP A 29 38.10 -3.72 50.80
C ASP A 29 39.61 -3.69 50.66
N VAL A 30 40.09 -4.01 49.47
CA VAL A 30 41.46 -3.71 49.05
C VAL A 30 41.41 -2.35 48.36
N GLU A 31 41.59 -1.28 49.13
CA GLU A 31 41.81 0.04 48.54
C GLU A 31 43.18 0.08 47.88
N VAL A 32 43.20 -0.04 46.55
CA VAL A 32 44.39 0.24 45.75
C VAL A 32 44.30 1.70 45.30
N SER A 33 45.28 2.52 45.71
CA SER A 33 45.30 3.93 45.32
C SER A 33 45.35 4.11 43.79
N PRO A 34 44.70 5.14 43.21
CA PRO A 34 44.60 5.34 41.76
C PRO A 34 45.95 5.49 41.03
N GLN A 35 47.04 5.80 41.73
CA GLN A 35 48.35 6.00 41.11
C GLN A 35 49.09 4.70 40.79
N SER A 36 48.68 3.56 41.37
CA SER A 36 49.35 2.27 41.17
C SER A 36 48.84 1.50 39.94
N PHE A 37 47.75 1.93 39.29
CA PHE A 37 47.08 1.17 38.22
C PHE A 37 47.71 1.30 36.83
N LYS A 38 48.66 2.22 36.63
CA LYS A 38 49.22 2.51 35.29
C LYS A 38 50.20 1.44 34.75
N LYS A 39 50.47 0.36 35.49
CA LYS A 39 51.45 -0.67 35.07
C LYS A 39 51.03 -2.12 35.30
N ALA A 40 49.75 -2.36 35.60
CA ALA A 40 49.19 -3.71 35.75
C ALA A 40 48.26 -4.04 34.57
N ASP A 41 48.74 -3.82 33.35
CA ASP A 41 47.95 -4.04 32.13
C ASP A 41 48.16 -5.48 31.61
N SER A 42 47.05 -6.14 31.31
CA SER A 42 46.91 -7.49 30.75
C SER A 42 47.15 -8.69 31.68
N GLU A 43 48.23 -8.76 32.48
CA GLU A 43 48.54 -9.99 33.23
C GLU A 43 47.62 -10.21 34.44
N LEU A 44 47.22 -9.14 35.14
CA LEU A 44 46.32 -9.23 36.29
C LEU A 44 44.86 -9.53 35.86
N LEU A 45 44.46 -9.02 34.69
CA LEU A 45 43.17 -9.31 34.05
C LEU A 45 43.15 -10.74 33.47
N ASN A 46 44.22 -11.18 32.79
CA ASN A 46 44.35 -12.57 32.37
C ASN A 46 44.41 -13.51 33.58
N ALA A 47 45.13 -13.15 34.64
CA ALA A 47 45.19 -13.95 35.86
C ALA A 47 43.80 -14.06 36.52
N TYR A 48 43.00 -12.99 36.57
CA TYR A 48 41.65 -13.04 37.14
C TYR A 48 40.66 -13.87 36.29
N PHE A 49 40.78 -13.82 34.96
CA PHE A 49 40.03 -14.70 34.06
C PHE A 49 40.56 -16.15 34.05
N THR A 50 41.84 -16.37 34.34
CA THR A 50 42.44 -17.73 34.37
C THR A 50 42.22 -18.43 35.71
N PHE A 51 42.22 -17.70 36.83
CA PHE A 51 42.08 -18.28 38.18
C PHE A 51 40.68 -18.85 38.46
N ASN A 52 39.65 -18.36 37.76
CA ASN A 52 38.28 -18.89 37.85
C ASN A 52 37.98 -20.02 36.84
N PHE A 53 38.91 -20.35 35.94
CA PHE A 53 38.61 -21.24 34.81
C PHE A 53 39.35 -22.58 34.79
N ASN A 54 40.30 -22.87 35.68
CA ASN A 54 40.98 -24.17 35.69
C ASN A 54 41.04 -24.85 37.05
N GLY A 55 40.00 -25.65 37.33
CA GLY A 55 40.03 -26.60 38.45
C GLY A 55 39.20 -27.86 38.28
N LYS A 56 38.16 -27.90 37.43
CA LYS A 56 37.40 -29.13 37.13
C LYS A 56 36.86 -29.11 35.70
N ASN A 57 37.02 -30.23 35.00
CA ASN A 57 36.49 -30.46 33.65
C ASN A 57 34.98 -30.18 33.60
N PHE A 58 34.58 -29.13 32.88
CA PHE A 58 33.18 -28.85 32.58
C PHE A 58 32.91 -29.21 31.12
N SER A 59 31.98 -30.14 30.89
CA SER A 59 31.49 -30.45 29.55
C SER A 59 30.67 -29.30 28.99
N ALA A 60 30.71 -29.13 27.66
CA ALA A 60 30.14 -28.02 26.90
C ALA A 60 28.61 -27.79 27.07
N GLU A 61 27.90 -28.64 27.82
CA GLU A 61 26.44 -28.54 28.02
C GLU A 61 25.99 -27.62 29.17
N LYS A 62 26.90 -27.04 29.98
CA LYS A 62 26.52 -26.21 31.15
C LYS A 62 26.92 -24.73 31.12
N ALA A 63 27.42 -24.19 30.01
CA ALA A 63 27.78 -22.77 29.91
C ALA A 63 26.62 -21.89 29.41
N LYS A 64 25.49 -21.82 30.14
CA LYS A 64 24.31 -21.04 29.70
C LYS A 64 24.07 -19.69 30.38
N THR A 65 24.95 -19.20 31.25
CA THR A 65 24.74 -17.90 31.93
C THR A 65 26.03 -17.23 32.37
N ILE A 66 26.23 -15.97 31.97
CA ILE A 66 27.10 -15.01 32.67
C ILE A 66 26.47 -14.78 34.06
N ALA A 67 27.25 -14.89 35.13
CA ALA A 67 26.75 -14.63 36.48
C ALA A 67 26.38 -13.13 36.64
N PRO A 68 25.31 -12.77 37.36
CA PRO A 68 24.87 -11.38 37.51
C PRO A 68 25.99 -10.41 37.94
N GLU A 69 26.91 -10.87 38.81
CA GLU A 69 28.02 -10.04 39.29
C GLU A 69 29.05 -9.71 38.19
N GLN A 70 29.23 -10.60 37.20
CA GLN A 70 30.12 -10.39 36.06
C GLN A 70 29.56 -9.38 35.07
N ALA A 71 28.23 -9.34 34.98
CA ALA A 71 27.51 -8.53 34.02
C ALA A 71 27.33 -7.08 34.51
N GLU A 72 27.13 -6.90 35.82
CA GLU A 72 27.12 -5.60 36.47
C GLU A 72 28.49 -4.91 36.40
N TYR A 73 29.59 -5.65 36.55
CA TYR A 73 30.95 -5.13 36.39
C TYR A 73 31.24 -4.67 34.95
N ILE A 74 30.74 -5.39 33.93
CA ILE A 74 30.91 -5.02 32.52
C ILE A 74 30.17 -3.73 32.17
N ASP A 75 28.95 -3.53 32.68
CA ASP A 75 28.20 -2.28 32.51
C ASP A 75 28.87 -1.12 33.28
N GLN A 76 29.40 -1.37 34.48
CA GLN A 76 30.19 -0.38 35.23
C GLN A 76 31.50 -0.02 34.52
N LEU A 77 32.22 -0.98 33.94
CA LEU A 77 33.45 -0.74 33.18
C LEU A 77 33.16 0.10 31.93
N ASN A 78 32.06 -0.19 31.21
CA ASN A 78 31.65 0.61 30.06
C ASN A 78 31.28 2.04 30.44
N LYS A 79 30.57 2.22 31.57
CA LYS A 79 30.21 3.54 32.10
C LYS A 79 31.40 4.35 32.61
N ARG A 80 32.44 3.68 33.11
CA ARG A 80 33.60 4.32 33.77
C ARG A 80 34.78 4.56 32.84
N ASP A 81 35.08 3.64 31.92
CA ASP A 81 36.14 3.76 30.92
C ASP A 81 35.83 2.95 29.65
N SER A 82 35.09 3.58 28.73
CA SER A 82 34.70 2.99 27.45
C SER A 82 35.88 2.60 26.55
N GLN A 83 37.06 3.22 26.71
CA GLN A 83 38.24 2.91 25.89
C GLN A 83 38.93 1.63 26.39
N LEU A 84 39.03 1.46 27.70
CA LEU A 84 39.53 0.22 28.31
C LEU A 84 38.60 -0.96 28.02
N PHE A 85 37.27 -0.76 28.14
CA PHE A 85 36.28 -1.75 27.75
C PHE A 85 36.47 -2.22 26.29
N LYS A 86 36.67 -1.29 25.36
CA LYS A 86 36.93 -1.62 23.94
C LYS A 86 38.21 -2.45 23.76
N LYS A 87 39.29 -2.15 24.47
CA LYS A 87 40.54 -2.94 24.41
C LYS A 87 40.33 -4.37 24.90
N VAL A 88 39.66 -4.53 26.05
CA VAL A 88 39.36 -5.85 26.63
C VAL A 88 38.39 -6.63 25.75
N PHE A 89 37.36 -5.99 25.20
CA PHE A 89 36.39 -6.65 24.34
C PHE A 89 37.01 -7.18 23.04
N LYS A 90 37.99 -6.46 22.47
CA LYS A 90 38.71 -6.90 21.26
C LYS A 90 39.54 -8.16 21.48
N THR A 91 39.95 -8.46 22.72
CA THR A 91 40.72 -9.66 23.06
C THR A 91 39.84 -10.88 23.35
N LEU A 92 38.51 -10.72 23.42
CA LEU A 92 37.57 -11.80 23.69
C LEU A 92 37.31 -12.69 22.45
N SER A 93 36.92 -13.94 22.69
CA SER A 93 36.43 -14.84 21.64
C SER A 93 35.08 -14.37 21.09
N ASP A 94 34.74 -14.71 19.84
CA ASP A 94 33.44 -14.32 19.26
C ASP A 94 32.25 -14.90 20.06
N SER A 95 32.43 -16.03 20.74
CA SER A 95 31.43 -16.61 21.67
C SER A 95 31.20 -15.73 22.90
N ASP A 96 32.27 -15.23 23.52
CA ASP A 96 32.18 -14.37 24.71
C ASP A 96 31.62 -12.99 24.37
N LYS A 97 32.01 -12.46 23.21
CA LYS A 97 31.44 -11.21 22.66
C LYS A 97 29.93 -11.32 22.46
N LEU A 98 29.45 -12.46 21.94
CA LEU A 98 28.03 -12.73 21.76
C LEU A 98 27.27 -12.85 23.08
N HIS A 99 27.85 -13.51 24.09
CA HIS A 99 27.24 -13.54 25.42
C HIS A 99 27.13 -12.15 26.07
N ILE A 100 28.10 -11.26 25.84
CA ILE A 100 28.02 -9.87 26.30
C ILE A 100 26.95 -9.08 25.52
N ILE A 101 26.83 -9.32 24.22
CA ILE A 101 25.75 -8.74 23.40
C ILE A 101 24.38 -9.23 23.88
N ASP A 102 24.24 -10.52 24.19
CA ASP A 102 23.01 -11.10 24.74
C ASP A 102 22.72 -10.62 26.16
N PHE A 103 23.74 -10.33 26.97
CA PHE A 103 23.56 -9.64 28.24
C PHE A 103 22.97 -8.24 28.05
N PHE A 104 23.49 -7.44 27.11
CA PHE A 104 22.89 -6.14 26.79
C PHE A 104 21.45 -6.26 26.25
N LYS A 105 21.10 -7.37 25.58
CA LYS A 105 19.72 -7.67 25.14
C LYS A 105 18.80 -8.13 26.28
N THR A 106 19.33 -8.92 27.22
CA THR A 106 18.57 -9.57 28.30
C THR A 106 18.63 -8.81 29.62
N SER A 107 19.37 -7.71 29.71
CA SER A 107 19.36 -6.76 30.84
C SER A 107 17.99 -6.10 31.08
N SER A 108 16.94 -6.48 30.34
CA SER A 108 15.53 -6.31 30.73
C SER A 108 15.02 -7.32 31.79
N SER A 109 15.82 -8.35 32.12
CA SER A 109 15.40 -9.47 32.99
C SER A 109 15.76 -9.26 34.46
N ILE A 110 16.69 -8.34 34.76
CA ILE A 110 17.15 -8.07 36.13
C ILE A 110 16.46 -6.83 36.74
N GLU A 111 15.83 -5.96 35.93
CA GLU A 111 14.99 -4.87 36.45
C GLU A 111 13.51 -5.06 36.08
N LYS A 112 12.77 -5.70 36.99
CA LYS A 112 11.30 -5.75 36.99
C LYS A 112 10.61 -4.37 37.15
N MET A 113 11.30 -3.24 36.97
CA MET A 113 10.76 -1.89 37.16
C MET A 113 11.41 -0.82 36.25
N SER A 114 11.35 -0.94 34.91
CA SER A 114 11.05 0.19 33.99
C SER A 114 11.22 -0.20 32.52
N LYS A 115 10.27 0.25 31.69
CA LYS A 115 10.29 0.10 30.22
C LYS A 115 11.24 1.15 29.59
N LYS A 116 12.56 1.00 29.72
CA LYS A 116 13.52 1.88 28.99
C LYS A 116 14.38 1.10 27.99
N PRO A 117 14.62 1.66 26.79
CA PRO A 117 15.55 1.10 25.81
C PRO A 117 17.01 1.21 26.30
N LEU A 118 17.92 0.49 25.66
CA LEU A 118 19.37 0.58 25.85
C LEU A 118 19.83 2.05 25.90
N SER A 119 20.77 2.38 26.81
CA SER A 119 21.33 3.74 26.87
C SER A 119 22.04 4.10 25.55
N PRO A 120 22.01 5.37 25.12
CA PRO A 120 22.72 5.82 23.92
C PRO A 120 24.22 5.50 23.93
N GLU A 121 24.86 5.54 25.10
CA GLU A 121 26.25 5.13 25.31
C GLU A 121 26.46 3.62 25.08
N ASN A 122 25.58 2.75 25.58
CA ASN A 122 25.66 1.31 25.33
C ASN A 122 25.42 0.98 23.85
N LEU A 123 24.52 1.72 23.17
CA LEU A 123 24.27 1.59 21.73
C LEU A 123 25.48 2.01 20.89
N LYS A 124 26.15 3.12 21.23
CA LYS A 124 27.37 3.57 20.53
C LYS A 124 28.51 2.56 20.66
N VAL A 125 28.68 2.01 21.86
CA VAL A 125 29.73 1.03 22.13
C VAL A 125 29.45 -0.28 21.38
N LEU A 126 28.20 -0.76 21.37
CA LEU A 126 27.80 -1.93 20.57
C LEU A 126 27.97 -1.69 19.05
N ALA A 127 27.61 -0.52 18.55
CA ALA A 127 27.71 -0.17 17.13
C ALA A 127 29.16 -0.13 16.63
N GLU A 128 30.12 0.30 17.46
CA GLU A 128 31.54 0.32 17.11
C GLU A 128 32.23 -1.05 17.23
N ILE A 129 31.64 -1.96 17.99
CA ILE A 129 32.24 -3.26 18.34
C ILE A 129 31.75 -4.38 17.43
N VAL A 130 30.49 -4.33 16.99
CA VAL A 130 29.90 -5.30 16.04
C VAL A 130 30.74 -5.50 14.77
N PRO A 131 31.38 -4.48 14.17
CA PRO A 131 32.27 -4.65 13.03
C PRO A 131 33.47 -5.59 13.25
N SER A 132 33.80 -5.93 14.51
CA SER A 132 34.93 -6.81 14.86
C SER A 132 34.56 -8.31 14.95
N LEU A 133 33.30 -8.68 14.72
CA LEU A 133 32.82 -10.06 14.74
C LEU A 133 33.03 -10.72 13.38
N LYS A 134 33.61 -11.94 13.34
CA LYS A 134 34.01 -12.59 12.09
C LYS A 134 32.92 -13.46 11.45
N SER A 135 31.86 -13.82 12.17
CA SER A 135 30.82 -14.76 11.70
C SER A 135 29.57 -14.05 11.16
N LYS A 136 29.31 -14.24 9.85
CA LYS A 136 28.19 -13.62 9.11
C LYS A 136 26.81 -14.19 9.50
N ASP A 137 26.71 -15.50 9.70
CA ASP A 137 25.43 -16.20 9.95
C ASP A 137 24.94 -16.06 11.40
N LEU A 138 25.87 -16.00 12.36
CA LEU A 138 25.52 -15.78 13.77
C LEU A 138 25.03 -14.34 14.03
N LEU A 139 25.57 -13.36 13.31
CA LEU A 139 25.19 -11.95 13.46
C LEU A 139 23.80 -11.67 12.87
N LEU A 140 23.47 -12.28 11.73
CA LEU A 140 22.17 -12.14 11.07
C LEU A 140 21.04 -12.79 11.88
N SER A 141 21.26 -14.00 12.40
CA SER A 141 20.29 -14.68 13.29
C SER A 141 20.01 -13.89 14.57
N HIS A 142 21.02 -13.23 15.14
CA HIS A 142 20.88 -12.38 16.33
C HIS A 142 20.25 -11.01 16.03
N ALA A 143 20.45 -10.46 14.83
CA ALA A 143 19.85 -9.20 14.38
C ALA A 143 18.34 -9.31 14.10
N LEU A 144 17.90 -10.45 13.57
CA LEU A 144 16.49 -10.75 13.28
C LEU A 144 15.61 -10.80 14.55
N GLY A 145 16.20 -10.95 15.73
CA GLY A 145 15.50 -10.92 17.02
C GLY A 145 15.29 -9.52 17.62
N ILE A 146 15.77 -8.45 16.97
CA ILE A 146 15.87 -7.12 17.58
C ILE A 146 14.71 -6.22 17.16
N LYS A 147 13.97 -5.75 18.17
CA LYS A 147 12.77 -4.92 17.98
C LYS A 147 13.06 -3.43 17.88
N ASP A 148 14.31 -3.00 18.07
CA ASP A 148 14.72 -1.59 17.97
C ASP A 148 15.30 -1.26 16.58
N GLY A 149 14.55 -0.50 15.79
CA GLY A 149 14.88 -0.17 14.41
C GLY A 149 16.11 0.72 14.23
N LYS A 150 16.55 1.48 15.24
CA LYS A 150 17.75 2.34 15.12
C LYS A 150 19.03 1.51 15.15
N TRP A 151 19.08 0.50 16.00
CA TRP A 151 20.24 -0.39 16.13
C TRP A 151 20.37 -1.33 14.93
N LEU A 152 19.22 -1.86 14.46
CA LEU A 152 19.18 -2.68 13.25
C LEU A 152 19.76 -1.92 12.05
N LEU A 153 19.37 -0.65 11.84
CA LEU A 153 19.92 0.17 10.76
C LEU A 153 21.44 0.38 10.87
N GLN A 154 21.97 0.67 12.06
CA GLN A 154 23.42 0.81 12.28
C GLN A 154 24.19 -0.50 12.09
N LEU A 155 23.59 -1.64 12.46
CA LEU A 155 24.18 -2.96 12.22
C LEU A 155 24.32 -3.24 10.73
N LEU A 156 23.29 -2.89 9.96
CA LEU A 156 23.19 -3.12 8.52
C LEU A 156 24.05 -2.14 7.72
N GLU A 157 24.57 -1.07 8.31
CA GLU A 157 25.57 -0.18 7.70
C GLU A 157 26.95 -0.85 7.59
N ASN A 158 27.18 -1.98 8.28
CA ASN A 158 28.43 -2.72 8.19
C ASN A 158 28.71 -3.22 6.75
N PRO A 159 29.93 -3.02 6.20
CA PRO A 159 30.31 -3.47 4.86
C PRO A 159 30.35 -5.00 4.68
N HIS A 160 30.37 -5.79 5.76
CA HIS A 160 30.34 -7.26 5.70
C HIS A 160 28.95 -7.85 5.43
N PHE A 161 27.87 -7.07 5.56
CA PHE A 161 26.54 -7.49 5.12
C PHE A 161 26.38 -7.22 3.63
N SER A 162 25.99 -8.25 2.86
CA SER A 162 25.65 -8.07 1.46
C SER A 162 24.40 -7.20 1.34
N LYS A 163 24.19 -6.59 0.17
CA LYS A 163 22.97 -5.81 -0.11
C LYS A 163 21.71 -6.66 0.13
N GLU A 164 21.77 -7.96 -0.15
CA GLU A 164 20.70 -8.93 0.12
C GLU A 164 20.44 -9.14 1.63
N ASP A 165 21.49 -9.19 2.47
CA ASP A 165 21.36 -9.31 3.94
C ASP A 165 20.70 -8.08 4.57
N LYS A 166 21.06 -6.89 4.07
CA LYS A 166 20.48 -5.59 4.49
C LYS A 166 18.99 -5.50 4.17
N ILE A 167 18.59 -6.06 3.05
CA ILE A 167 17.21 -6.09 2.59
C ILE A 167 16.37 -7.09 3.39
N HIS A 168 16.91 -8.23 3.80
CA HIS A 168 16.18 -9.20 4.62
C HIS A 168 15.88 -8.70 6.04
N ALA A 169 16.73 -7.82 6.58
CA ALA A 169 16.62 -7.35 7.96
C ALA A 169 15.67 -6.14 8.15
N ILE A 170 15.43 -5.31 7.13
CA ILE A 170 14.62 -4.08 7.25
C ILE A 170 13.09 -4.34 7.22
N LYS A 171 12.64 -5.57 6.98
CA LYS A 171 11.28 -5.85 6.52
C LYS A 171 10.29 -6.10 7.68
N PRO A 172 9.21 -5.32 7.82
CA PRO A 172 8.18 -5.59 8.82
C PRO A 172 7.46 -6.91 8.53
N ASN A 173 7.20 -7.69 9.58
CA ASN A 173 6.37 -8.89 9.52
C ASN A 173 4.94 -8.48 9.14
N CYS A 174 4.55 -8.64 7.88
CA CYS A 174 3.14 -8.62 7.49
C CYS A 174 2.49 -9.94 7.88
N LYS A 175 1.58 -9.91 8.86
CA LYS A 175 0.66 -11.03 9.08
C LYS A 175 -0.43 -10.99 8.00
N GLU A 176 -0.70 -12.17 7.45
CA GLU A 176 -1.69 -12.45 6.42
C GLU A 176 -3.09 -11.95 6.77
N VAL A 177 -3.88 -11.62 5.74
CA VAL A 177 -5.30 -11.35 5.89
C VAL A 177 -6.08 -11.99 4.74
N ASN A 178 -7.25 -12.55 5.07
CA ASN A 178 -8.17 -13.25 4.18
C ASN A 178 -7.65 -14.55 3.56
N GLY A 179 -6.60 -15.14 4.12
CA GLY A 179 -6.09 -16.43 3.66
C GLY A 179 -5.55 -16.37 2.22
N ARG A 180 -5.03 -15.24 1.76
CA ARG A 180 -4.44 -15.08 0.42
C ARG A 180 -3.10 -14.36 0.47
N ASN A 181 -2.27 -14.67 -0.52
CA ASN A 181 -0.99 -14.04 -0.72
C ASN A 181 -0.93 -13.45 -2.13
N ILE A 182 -0.87 -12.10 -2.20
CA ILE A 182 -0.76 -11.37 -3.46
C ILE A 182 0.62 -10.71 -3.54
N ILE A 183 1.38 -11.09 -4.57
CA ILE A 183 2.65 -10.46 -4.93
C ILE A 183 2.58 -9.94 -6.38
N LYS A 184 3.16 -8.77 -6.64
CA LYS A 184 2.99 -8.03 -7.90
C LYS A 184 4.22 -7.20 -8.23
N ASN A 185 4.50 -7.09 -9.52
CA ASN A 185 5.40 -6.08 -10.05
C ASN A 185 4.87 -5.59 -11.40
N GLU A 186 4.66 -4.28 -11.51
CA GLU A 186 4.01 -3.66 -12.68
C GLU A 186 2.68 -4.42 -12.98
N ASN A 187 2.34 -4.76 -14.21
CA ASN A 187 1.02 -5.35 -14.51
C ASN A 187 0.92 -6.85 -14.15
N LEU A 188 2.04 -7.52 -13.86
CA LEU A 188 2.09 -8.94 -13.55
C LEU A 188 1.90 -9.16 -12.04
N PHE A 189 0.94 -10.00 -11.67
CA PHE A 189 0.71 -10.38 -10.28
C PHE A 189 0.32 -11.84 -10.10
N LEU A 190 0.70 -12.39 -8.95
CA LEU A 190 0.30 -13.71 -8.46
C LEU A 190 -0.71 -13.50 -7.33
N ASN A 191 -1.87 -14.13 -7.43
CA ASN A 191 -2.81 -14.30 -6.32
C ASN A 191 -2.86 -15.79 -5.93
N ALA A 192 -2.36 -16.12 -4.75
CA ALA A 192 -2.17 -17.49 -4.29
C ALA A 192 -2.78 -17.74 -2.91
N THR A 193 -2.87 -19.01 -2.52
CA THR A 193 -3.25 -19.45 -1.17
C THR A 193 -2.20 -19.03 -0.12
N PRO A 194 -2.45 -19.19 1.19
CA PRO A 194 -1.49 -18.82 2.25
C PRO A 194 -0.16 -19.56 2.18
N VAL A 195 -0.10 -20.65 1.42
CA VAL A 195 1.10 -21.49 1.25
C VAL A 195 1.74 -21.33 -0.13
N GLY A 196 1.26 -20.37 -0.95
CA GLY A 196 1.81 -20.07 -2.27
C GLY A 196 1.35 -20.99 -3.40
N ASN A 197 0.24 -21.73 -3.21
CA ASN A 197 -0.36 -22.55 -4.27
C ASN A 197 -1.42 -21.76 -5.05
N ILE A 198 -1.69 -22.19 -6.28
CA ILE A 198 -2.85 -21.79 -7.08
C ILE A 198 -3.73 -23.03 -7.22
N LEU A 199 -4.90 -23.01 -6.58
CA LEU A 199 -5.83 -24.13 -6.51
C LEU A 199 -7.20 -23.73 -7.07
N ALA A 200 -7.26 -23.25 -8.32
CA ALA A 200 -8.57 -23.10 -8.96
C ALA A 200 -9.20 -24.49 -9.13
N GLU A 201 -10.48 -24.64 -8.79
CA GLU A 201 -11.22 -25.88 -9.05
C GLU A 201 -11.22 -26.14 -10.57
N LEU A 202 -11.00 -27.39 -10.96
CA LEU A 202 -11.03 -27.82 -12.36
C LEU A 202 -12.47 -28.03 -12.87
N ASN A 203 -13.47 -27.72 -12.04
CA ASN A 203 -14.90 -27.95 -12.27
C ASN A 203 -15.64 -26.60 -12.36
N ASP A 204 -16.69 -26.54 -13.19
CA ASP A 204 -17.55 -25.38 -13.51
C ASP A 204 -18.35 -24.75 -12.33
N SER A 205 -17.84 -24.83 -11.10
CA SER A 205 -18.43 -24.12 -9.96
C SER A 205 -18.11 -22.62 -10.08
N ILE A 206 -19.15 -21.79 -10.05
CA ILE A 206 -19.01 -20.33 -9.98
C ILE A 206 -18.38 -20.02 -8.62
N LEU A 207 -17.06 -19.86 -8.59
CA LEU A 207 -16.35 -19.34 -7.42
C LEU A 207 -16.95 -17.97 -7.06
N SER A 208 -17.06 -17.67 -5.77
CA SER A 208 -17.39 -16.31 -5.36
C SER A 208 -16.35 -15.35 -5.92
N GLU A 209 -16.71 -14.10 -6.22
CA GLU A 209 -15.73 -13.11 -6.73
C GLU A 209 -14.49 -13.05 -5.83
N SER A 210 -14.58 -13.35 -4.53
CA SER A 210 -13.43 -13.37 -3.63
C SER A 210 -12.46 -14.55 -3.79
N GLU A 211 -12.72 -15.54 -4.67
CA GLU A 211 -12.06 -16.85 -4.64
C GLU A 211 -11.07 -17.16 -5.79
N ALA A 212 -11.03 -16.36 -6.85
CA ALA A 212 -10.13 -16.64 -7.98
C ALA A 212 -8.64 -16.50 -7.61
N VAL A 213 -7.81 -17.47 -8.01
CA VAL A 213 -6.37 -17.55 -7.77
C VAL A 213 -5.64 -17.75 -9.10
N GLY A 214 -4.40 -17.30 -9.24
CA GLY A 214 -3.64 -17.46 -10.48
C GLY A 214 -2.51 -16.47 -10.69
N LEU A 215 -1.81 -16.62 -11.81
CA LEU A 215 -0.85 -15.65 -12.32
C LEU A 215 -1.53 -14.82 -13.41
N PHE A 216 -1.56 -13.50 -13.24
CA PHE A 216 -2.34 -12.59 -14.10
C PHE A 216 -1.47 -11.46 -14.65
N THR A 217 -1.73 -11.06 -15.90
CA THR A 217 -1.28 -9.77 -16.44
C THR A 217 -2.28 -9.30 -17.48
N ASN A 218 -2.54 -7.98 -17.55
CA ASN A 218 -3.39 -7.36 -18.57
C ASN A 218 -4.78 -8.03 -18.68
N ASP A 219 -5.52 -8.11 -17.57
CA ASP A 219 -6.86 -8.73 -17.49
C ASP A 219 -6.92 -10.19 -17.95
N THR A 220 -5.79 -10.90 -17.99
CA THR A 220 -5.71 -12.30 -18.44
C THR A 220 -5.00 -13.16 -17.41
N GLN A 221 -5.57 -14.32 -17.08
CA GLN A 221 -4.97 -15.37 -16.27
C GLN A 221 -4.11 -16.27 -17.16
N PHE A 222 -2.81 -16.32 -16.84
CA PHE A 222 -1.82 -17.14 -17.55
C PHE A 222 -1.56 -18.49 -16.87
N LEU A 223 -1.79 -18.58 -15.57
CA LEU A 223 -1.64 -19.81 -14.79
C LEU A 223 -2.83 -19.94 -13.84
N ASN A 224 -3.60 -21.01 -13.99
CA ASN A 224 -4.80 -21.27 -13.22
C ASN A 224 -4.64 -22.44 -12.22
N HIS A 225 -3.56 -23.22 -12.33
CA HIS A 225 -3.20 -24.22 -11.34
C HIS A 225 -1.70 -24.26 -11.09
N TYR A 226 -1.32 -24.35 -9.82
CA TYR A 226 0.03 -24.60 -9.37
C TYR A 226 0.02 -25.19 -7.96
N LYS A 227 0.37 -26.46 -7.83
CA LYS A 227 0.37 -27.17 -6.56
C LYS A 227 1.69 -27.90 -6.34
N LEU A 228 2.22 -27.75 -5.12
CA LEU A 228 3.28 -28.60 -4.60
C LEU A 228 2.69 -29.56 -3.56
N SER A 229 3.06 -30.83 -3.66
CA SER A 229 2.75 -31.82 -2.63
C SER A 229 3.90 -32.80 -2.45
N ILE A 230 4.16 -33.22 -1.21
CA ILE A 230 5.11 -34.29 -0.92
C ILE A 230 4.29 -35.55 -0.68
N VAL A 231 4.66 -36.64 -1.33
CA VAL A 231 4.00 -37.95 -1.20
C VAL A 231 4.99 -38.94 -0.61
N ASP A 232 4.47 -39.79 0.27
CA ASP A 232 5.20 -40.96 0.74
C ASP A 232 5.18 -42.05 -0.34
N ALA A 233 6.36 -42.48 -0.79
CA ALA A 233 6.51 -43.49 -1.83
C ALA A 233 5.81 -44.81 -1.48
N ASP A 234 5.73 -45.14 -0.18
CA ASP A 234 5.10 -46.39 0.30
C ASP A 234 3.58 -46.28 0.41
N LYS A 235 3.05 -45.08 0.72
CA LYS A 235 1.62 -44.88 1.06
C LYS A 235 0.80 -44.32 -0.11
N ASN A 236 1.47 -43.80 -1.14
CA ASN A 236 0.89 -43.10 -2.28
C ASN A 236 -0.15 -42.03 -1.88
N LYS A 237 0.07 -41.40 -0.71
CA LYS A 237 -0.80 -40.37 -0.13
C LYS A 237 -0.01 -39.08 0.11
N PRO A 238 -0.56 -37.90 -0.26
CA PRO A 238 0.04 -36.62 0.06
C PRO A 238 0.21 -36.45 1.57
N LEU A 239 1.38 -35.97 1.98
CA LEU A 239 1.66 -35.57 3.35
C LEU A 239 1.01 -34.21 3.63
N SER A 240 0.40 -34.09 4.81
CA SER A 240 -0.05 -32.80 5.31
C SER A 240 1.15 -32.02 5.86
N LEU A 241 1.46 -30.87 5.26
CA LEU A 241 2.50 -29.96 5.72
C LEU A 241 1.85 -28.80 6.48
N LYS A 242 2.38 -28.48 7.67
CA LYS A 242 1.94 -27.33 8.47
C LYS A 242 2.78 -26.11 8.11
N LEU A 243 2.14 -24.96 7.91
CA LEU A 243 2.83 -23.68 7.76
C LEU A 243 3.40 -23.26 9.11
N SER A 244 4.72 -23.26 9.25
CA SER A 244 5.42 -22.83 10.46
C SER A 244 5.72 -21.34 10.47
N ALA A 245 6.00 -20.76 9.30
CA ALA A 245 6.16 -19.32 9.12
C ALA A 245 5.89 -18.90 7.67
N SER A 246 5.42 -17.66 7.49
CA SER A 246 5.35 -17.00 6.18
C SER A 246 5.82 -15.56 6.27
N LYS A 247 6.29 -15.04 5.14
CA LYS A 247 6.62 -13.62 4.94
C LYS A 247 6.04 -13.19 3.61
N ASN A 248 5.37 -12.05 3.59
CA ASN A 248 4.80 -11.50 2.37
C ASN A 248 5.28 -10.05 2.19
N LEU A 249 5.77 -9.76 0.99
CA LEU A 249 6.28 -8.47 0.52
C LEU A 249 5.65 -8.18 -0.83
N ASN A 250 5.53 -6.90 -1.18
CA ASN A 250 4.83 -6.45 -2.39
C ASN A 250 5.09 -7.29 -3.66
N ASN A 251 6.32 -7.74 -3.90
CA ASN A 251 6.75 -8.53 -5.05
C ASN A 251 7.32 -9.93 -4.71
N GLN A 252 7.38 -10.31 -3.43
CA GLN A 252 8.05 -11.53 -2.97
C GLN A 252 7.28 -12.18 -1.80
N ALA A 253 7.19 -13.51 -1.79
CA ALA A 253 6.69 -14.26 -0.65
C ALA A 253 7.66 -15.38 -0.24
N GLU A 254 7.73 -15.67 1.06
CA GLU A 254 8.47 -16.80 1.60
C GLU A 254 7.57 -17.65 2.49
N TYR A 255 7.71 -18.96 2.42
CA TYR A 255 6.89 -19.92 3.16
C TYR A 255 7.80 -21.02 3.74
N PHE A 256 7.54 -21.39 4.99
CA PHE A 256 8.21 -22.48 5.68
C PHE A 256 7.15 -23.49 6.11
N LEU A 257 7.27 -24.70 5.59
CA LEU A 257 6.32 -25.79 5.70
C LEU A 257 7.02 -27.00 6.29
N GLU A 258 6.41 -27.67 7.26
CA GLU A 258 7.02 -28.82 7.92
C GLU A 258 6.01 -29.91 8.25
N ASN A 259 6.49 -31.15 8.31
CA ASN A 259 5.82 -32.26 8.95
C ASN A 259 6.85 -32.98 9.82
N ASN A 260 6.75 -32.74 11.13
CA ASN A 260 7.72 -33.22 12.10
C ASN A 260 7.65 -34.75 12.28
N ASP A 261 6.45 -35.34 12.14
CA ASP A 261 6.25 -36.79 12.27
C ASP A 261 6.93 -37.55 11.12
N GLU A 262 6.82 -37.00 9.90
CA GLU A 262 7.43 -37.56 8.69
C GLU A 262 8.83 -36.98 8.42
N LYS A 263 9.37 -36.14 9.32
CA LYS A 263 10.70 -35.50 9.26
C LYS A 263 11.00 -34.78 7.94
N ILE A 264 9.99 -34.05 7.45
CA ILE A 264 10.07 -33.25 6.22
C ILE A 264 10.05 -31.76 6.54
N GLY A 265 10.99 -31.02 5.96
CA GLY A 265 11.00 -29.55 5.96
C GLY A 265 11.07 -29.01 4.53
N LEU A 266 10.30 -27.96 4.25
CA LEU A 266 10.21 -27.33 2.93
C LEU A 266 10.18 -25.81 3.07
N SER A 267 11.06 -25.12 2.35
CA SER A 267 11.08 -23.66 2.24
C SER A 267 10.80 -23.27 0.79
N ARG A 268 9.89 -22.32 0.60
CA ARG A 268 9.54 -21.75 -0.71
C ARG A 268 9.82 -20.26 -0.72
N LYS A 269 10.39 -19.74 -1.80
CA LYS A 269 10.57 -18.31 -2.04
C LYS A 269 10.06 -17.95 -3.42
N GLN A 270 8.97 -17.22 -3.50
CA GLN A 270 8.34 -16.76 -4.74
C GLN A 270 8.67 -15.28 -4.99
N LEU A 271 8.86 -14.91 -6.25
CA LEU A 271 9.17 -13.56 -6.70
C LEU A 271 8.53 -13.26 -8.04
N ILE A 272 7.95 -12.06 -8.17
CA ILE A 272 7.41 -11.55 -9.44
C ILE A 272 8.32 -10.47 -10.01
N ASN A 273 8.87 -10.72 -11.20
CA ASN A 273 9.57 -9.70 -12.00
C ASN A 273 9.62 -10.12 -13.48
N LYS A 274 8.67 -9.65 -14.31
CA LYS A 274 8.50 -10.07 -15.73
C LYS A 274 8.25 -11.58 -15.94
N GLY A 275 8.09 -12.32 -14.85
CA GLY A 275 7.81 -13.75 -14.73
C GLY A 275 7.66 -14.09 -13.24
N LEU A 276 7.18 -15.29 -12.95
CA LEU A 276 7.18 -15.87 -11.61
C LEU A 276 8.42 -16.76 -11.44
N PHE A 277 9.23 -16.44 -10.45
CA PHE A 277 10.43 -17.21 -10.09
C PHE A 277 10.25 -17.79 -8.70
N GLU A 278 10.55 -19.08 -8.55
CA GLU A 278 10.47 -19.77 -7.27
C GLU A 278 11.74 -20.55 -6.97
N GLN A 279 12.23 -20.44 -5.74
CA GLN A 279 13.23 -21.32 -5.16
C GLN A 279 12.59 -22.17 -4.07
N ILE A 280 12.80 -23.49 -4.14
CA ILE A 280 12.26 -24.47 -3.22
C ILE A 280 13.42 -25.28 -2.65
N SER A 281 13.55 -25.25 -1.33
CA SER A 281 14.51 -26.08 -0.59
C SER A 281 13.74 -27.14 0.16
N VAL A 282 13.96 -28.41 -0.17
CA VAL A 282 13.31 -29.54 0.52
C VAL A 282 14.36 -30.36 1.24
N ASN A 283 14.11 -30.63 2.51
CA ASN A 283 14.93 -31.47 3.37
C ASN A 283 14.11 -32.70 3.78
N ASN A 284 14.56 -33.88 3.38
CA ASN A 284 14.04 -35.16 3.83
C ASN A 284 15.00 -35.77 4.84
N SER A 285 14.71 -35.61 6.13
CA SER A 285 15.49 -36.20 7.23
C SER A 285 14.87 -37.50 7.75
N SER A 286 13.93 -38.08 7.01
CA SER A 286 13.41 -39.41 7.29
C SER A 286 14.37 -40.49 6.78
N ASP A 287 14.15 -41.71 7.24
CA ASP A 287 14.85 -42.92 6.78
C ASP A 287 14.29 -43.46 5.46
N LYS A 288 13.22 -42.86 4.91
CA LYS A 288 12.50 -43.33 3.72
C LYS A 288 12.62 -42.37 2.53
N GLU A 289 12.54 -42.91 1.32
CA GLU A 289 12.39 -42.10 0.09
C GLU A 289 10.98 -41.49 0.06
N LYS A 290 10.91 -40.21 -0.36
CA LYS A 290 9.67 -39.47 -0.61
C LYS A 290 9.73 -38.87 -2.01
N SER A 291 8.62 -38.33 -2.49
CA SER A 291 8.57 -37.63 -3.78
C SER A 291 7.93 -36.26 -3.64
N LEU A 292 8.56 -35.23 -4.23
CA LEU A 292 7.94 -33.93 -4.45
C LEU A 292 7.22 -33.96 -5.79
N HIS A 293 5.90 -33.81 -5.75
CA HIS A 293 5.03 -33.66 -6.91
C HIS A 293 4.80 -32.17 -7.18
N ILE A 294 4.95 -31.78 -8.44
CA ILE A 294 4.69 -30.42 -8.94
C ILE A 294 3.64 -30.52 -10.04
N ASP A 295 2.48 -29.92 -9.81
CA ASP A 295 1.40 -29.83 -10.79
C ASP A 295 1.20 -28.38 -11.22
N LEU A 296 1.13 -28.13 -12.53
CA LEU A 296 0.99 -26.81 -13.14
C LEU A 296 -0.03 -26.88 -14.27
N ALA A 297 -0.93 -25.91 -14.38
CA ALA A 297 -1.81 -25.80 -15.54
C ALA A 297 -1.95 -24.35 -16.04
N SER A 298 -1.99 -24.22 -17.37
CA SER A 298 -2.19 -22.96 -18.08
C SER A 298 -3.39 -23.08 -19.01
N ARG A 299 -4.56 -22.73 -18.48
CA ARG A 299 -5.80 -22.51 -19.22
C ARG A 299 -6.04 -21.01 -19.23
N ILE A 300 -5.83 -20.40 -20.39
CA ILE A 300 -5.93 -18.94 -20.50
C ILE A 300 -7.38 -18.50 -20.35
N GLU A 301 -7.64 -17.63 -19.37
CA GLU A 301 -8.95 -17.05 -19.11
C GLU A 301 -8.86 -15.53 -18.97
N ASP A 302 -9.86 -14.82 -19.50
CA ASP A 302 -10.02 -13.39 -19.26
C ASP A 302 -10.57 -13.15 -17.84
N ILE A 303 -10.23 -12.03 -17.22
CA ILE A 303 -10.65 -11.69 -15.85
C ILE A 303 -12.18 -11.72 -15.67
N PHE A 304 -12.96 -11.44 -16.72
CA PHE A 304 -14.42 -11.57 -16.64
C PHE A 304 -14.88 -13.02 -16.63
N GLU A 305 -14.20 -13.93 -17.37
CA GLU A 305 -14.48 -15.38 -17.33
C GLU A 305 -14.17 -15.94 -15.94
N VAL A 306 -13.02 -15.53 -15.37
CA VAL A 306 -12.61 -15.89 -14.01
C VAL A 306 -13.62 -15.43 -12.95
N ARG A 307 -14.39 -14.36 -13.23
CA ARG A 307 -15.48 -13.83 -12.39
C ARG A 307 -16.84 -14.46 -12.69
N GLY A 308 -16.89 -15.53 -13.49
CA GLY A 308 -18.11 -16.27 -13.79
C GLY A 308 -18.86 -15.82 -15.05
N ALA A 309 -18.30 -14.94 -15.89
CA ALA A 309 -18.90 -14.65 -17.19
C ALA A 309 -18.79 -15.88 -18.11
N SER A 310 -19.92 -16.52 -18.41
CA SER A 310 -19.95 -17.70 -19.28
C SER A 310 -19.83 -17.29 -20.75
N LEU A 311 -18.62 -17.40 -21.31
CA LEU A 311 -18.36 -17.23 -22.73
C LEU A 311 -17.97 -18.60 -23.28
N LYS A 312 -18.93 -19.25 -23.96
CA LYS A 312 -18.82 -20.64 -24.46
C LYS A 312 -17.88 -20.76 -25.67
N GLU A 313 -16.63 -20.33 -25.54
CA GLU A 313 -15.63 -20.53 -26.60
C GLU A 313 -14.82 -21.79 -26.37
N LYS A 314 -14.74 -22.64 -27.40
CA LYS A 314 -13.83 -23.79 -27.40
C LYS A 314 -12.39 -23.28 -27.46
N LYS A 315 -11.63 -23.54 -26.41
CA LYS A 315 -10.20 -23.25 -26.32
C LYS A 315 -9.39 -24.46 -26.80
N ASN A 316 -8.44 -24.23 -27.71
CA ASN A 316 -7.53 -25.28 -28.17
C ASN A 316 -6.21 -25.18 -27.41
N TYR A 317 -5.82 -26.29 -26.79
CA TYR A 317 -4.61 -26.41 -25.98
C TYR A 317 -3.46 -26.97 -26.82
N ILE A 318 -2.30 -26.34 -26.72
CA ILE A 318 -1.11 -26.68 -27.51
C ILE A 318 0.07 -26.75 -26.58
N GLN A 319 0.79 -27.87 -26.61
CA GLN A 319 1.95 -28.12 -25.76
C GLN A 319 3.18 -28.37 -26.60
N THR A 320 4.30 -27.82 -26.19
CA THR A 320 5.57 -28.00 -26.90
C THR A 320 6.69 -28.10 -25.88
N ILE A 321 7.54 -29.11 -26.03
CA ILE A 321 8.77 -29.23 -25.23
C ILE A 321 9.93 -28.75 -26.08
N ASN A 322 10.75 -27.85 -25.54
CA ASN A 322 11.97 -27.42 -26.19
C ASN A 322 13.13 -28.35 -25.80
N PRO A 323 13.65 -29.17 -26.73
CA PRO A 323 14.72 -30.11 -26.43
C PRO A 323 16.07 -29.43 -26.11
N SER A 324 16.27 -28.15 -26.44
CA SER A 324 17.57 -27.49 -26.25
C SER A 324 17.82 -27.00 -24.82
N ASP A 325 16.78 -26.54 -24.12
CA ASP A 325 16.88 -25.94 -22.77
C ASP A 325 15.97 -26.61 -21.73
N GLY A 326 15.28 -27.70 -22.13
CA GLY A 326 14.34 -28.46 -21.31
C GLY A 326 13.06 -27.69 -20.95
N SER A 327 12.83 -26.50 -21.54
CA SER A 327 11.66 -25.71 -21.22
C SER A 327 10.38 -26.25 -21.85
N ILE A 328 9.26 -26.02 -21.20
CA ILE A 328 7.94 -26.47 -21.62
C ILE A 328 7.08 -25.26 -21.91
N ILE A 329 6.40 -25.29 -23.05
CA ILE A 329 5.48 -24.26 -23.50
C ILE A 329 4.07 -24.82 -23.41
N LEU A 330 3.22 -24.16 -22.61
CA LEU A 330 1.79 -24.46 -22.49
C LEU A 330 1.01 -23.29 -23.09
N ASN A 331 0.44 -23.46 -24.29
CA ASN A 331 -0.27 -22.43 -25.03
C ASN A 331 -1.77 -22.75 -25.12
N THR A 332 -2.60 -21.71 -25.09
CA THR A 332 -4.01 -21.73 -25.47
C THR A 332 -4.20 -20.83 -26.68
N GLN A 333 -4.84 -21.34 -27.73
CA GLN A 333 -5.22 -20.56 -28.89
C GLN A 333 -6.37 -19.61 -28.52
N THR A 334 -6.15 -18.30 -28.62
CA THR A 334 -7.16 -17.26 -28.42
C THR A 334 -7.47 -16.61 -29.77
N GLY A 335 -8.66 -16.86 -30.31
CA GLY A 335 -9.03 -16.41 -31.66
C GLY A 335 -8.26 -17.11 -32.80
N LYS A 336 -8.30 -16.55 -34.01
CA LYS A 336 -7.78 -17.24 -35.23
C LYS A 336 -6.26 -17.39 -35.29
N ASN A 337 -5.49 -16.38 -34.86
CA ASN A 337 -4.03 -16.32 -35.09
C ASN A 337 -3.20 -15.91 -33.87
N ARG A 338 -3.75 -15.95 -32.64
CA ARG A 338 -3.02 -15.58 -31.43
C ARG A 338 -3.03 -16.74 -30.43
N LYS A 339 -1.89 -16.95 -29.77
CA LYS A 339 -1.72 -17.92 -28.69
C LYS A 339 -1.18 -17.19 -27.48
N LEU A 340 -1.76 -17.47 -26.33
CA LEU A 340 -1.27 -17.02 -25.03
C LEU A 340 -0.90 -18.24 -24.19
N GLY A 341 0.10 -18.11 -23.34
CA GLY A 341 0.59 -19.27 -22.61
C GLY A 341 1.69 -18.95 -21.63
N VAL A 342 2.31 -19.99 -21.10
CA VAL A 342 3.49 -19.88 -20.24
C VAL A 342 4.65 -20.71 -20.76
N LYS A 343 5.86 -20.17 -20.64
CA LYS A 343 7.12 -20.92 -20.71
C LYS A 343 7.51 -21.31 -19.28
N VAL A 344 7.67 -22.60 -19.04
CA VAL A 344 8.06 -23.19 -17.75
C VAL A 344 9.45 -23.79 -17.87
N GLN A 345 10.33 -23.51 -16.90
CA GLN A 345 11.60 -24.22 -16.73
C GLN A 345 11.73 -24.67 -15.27
N ILE A 346 12.10 -25.93 -15.08
CA ILE A 346 12.34 -26.54 -13.76
C ILE A 346 13.78 -27.00 -13.72
N LYS A 347 14.53 -26.60 -12.69
CA LYS A 347 15.90 -27.06 -12.43
C LYS A 347 15.96 -27.74 -11.07
N VAL A 348 16.69 -28.85 -10.98
CA VAL A 348 16.96 -29.56 -9.72
C VAL A 348 18.47 -29.58 -9.51
N ASP A 349 18.91 -29.09 -8.35
CA ASP A 349 20.32 -28.94 -7.99
C ASP A 349 21.14 -28.21 -9.09
N GLY A 350 20.53 -27.17 -9.67
CA GLY A 350 21.13 -26.32 -10.71
C GLY A 350 21.06 -26.88 -12.14
N LYS A 351 20.52 -28.08 -12.35
CA LYS A 351 20.42 -28.71 -13.68
C LYS A 351 18.98 -28.72 -14.20
N PRO A 352 18.71 -28.37 -15.48
CA PRO A 352 17.39 -28.51 -16.07
C PRO A 352 16.86 -29.94 -15.94
N LEU A 353 15.57 -30.07 -15.64
CA LEU A 353 14.92 -31.36 -15.64
C LEU A 353 14.72 -31.83 -17.09
N GLU A 354 15.02 -33.10 -17.36
CA GLU A 354 14.92 -33.67 -18.70
C GLU A 354 13.45 -33.71 -19.18
N PRO A 355 13.19 -33.41 -20.48
CA PRO A 355 11.87 -33.46 -21.11
C PRO A 355 11.01 -34.69 -20.76
N ASN A 356 11.62 -35.87 -20.72
CA ASN A 356 10.93 -37.15 -20.49
C ASN A 356 10.47 -37.36 -19.04
N LYS A 357 10.84 -36.49 -18.10
CA LYS A 357 10.38 -36.51 -16.70
C LYS A 357 9.10 -35.70 -16.49
N HIS A 358 8.60 -35.08 -17.55
CA HIS A 358 7.37 -34.30 -17.52
C HIS A 358 6.22 -35.11 -18.09
N ASN A 359 5.13 -35.20 -17.33
CA ASN A 359 3.87 -35.74 -17.79
C ASN A 359 2.98 -34.59 -18.25
N LEU A 360 2.55 -34.64 -19.49
CA LEU A 360 1.72 -33.62 -20.13
C LEU A 360 0.33 -34.21 -20.44
N SER A 361 -0.74 -33.55 -19.99
CA SER A 361 -2.12 -33.97 -20.26
C SER A 361 -2.79 -33.07 -21.31
N GLU A 362 -3.82 -33.57 -21.99
CA GLU A 362 -4.54 -32.83 -23.05
C GLU A 362 -5.11 -31.47 -22.61
N ASN A 363 -5.26 -31.23 -21.30
CA ASN A 363 -5.84 -30.02 -20.73
C ASN A 363 -4.79 -28.97 -20.29
N ASN A 364 -3.62 -28.93 -20.93
CA ASN A 364 -2.50 -28.05 -20.59
C ASN A 364 -2.02 -28.21 -19.13
N CYS A 365 -2.01 -29.44 -18.62
CA CYS A 365 -1.45 -29.76 -17.32
C CYS A 365 -0.05 -30.36 -17.48
N LEU A 366 0.88 -29.87 -16.68
CA LEU A 366 2.23 -30.39 -16.49
C LEU A 366 2.33 -30.97 -15.09
N SER A 367 2.71 -32.23 -14.99
CA SER A 367 3.01 -32.91 -13.72
C SER A 367 4.44 -33.44 -13.74
N THR A 368 5.20 -33.23 -12.67
CA THR A 368 6.56 -33.80 -12.54
C THR A 368 6.83 -34.26 -11.12
N ASP A 369 7.58 -35.36 -11.02
CA ASP A 369 7.92 -36.00 -9.76
C ASP A 369 9.44 -35.93 -9.55
N ILE A 370 9.84 -35.39 -8.40
CA ILE A 370 11.23 -35.27 -8.00
C ILE A 370 11.45 -36.16 -6.80
N LYS A 371 12.31 -37.17 -6.96
CA LYS A 371 12.70 -38.07 -5.87
C LYS A 371 13.47 -37.33 -4.79
N LEU A 372 13.10 -37.61 -3.55
CA LEU A 372 13.74 -37.13 -2.33
C LEU A 372 14.25 -38.35 -1.55
N PRO A 373 15.50 -38.81 -1.81
CA PRO A 373 16.09 -39.92 -1.06
C PRO A 373 16.08 -39.68 0.45
N SER A 374 16.20 -40.77 1.20
CA SER A 374 16.42 -40.74 2.66
C SER A 374 17.62 -39.84 3.00
N ASN A 375 17.49 -39.04 4.07
CA ASN A 375 18.52 -38.10 4.54
C ASN A 375 19.11 -37.20 3.45
N SER A 376 18.26 -36.68 2.57
CA SER A 376 18.69 -35.83 1.45
C SER A 376 18.14 -34.41 1.53
N HIS A 377 18.85 -33.52 0.85
CA HIS A 377 18.45 -32.16 0.62
C HIS A 377 18.45 -31.89 -0.89
N LYS A 378 17.41 -31.21 -1.37
CA LYS A 378 17.23 -30.83 -2.77
C LYS A 378 16.90 -29.35 -2.91
N GLN A 379 17.52 -28.72 -3.90
CA GLN A 379 17.18 -27.36 -4.34
C GLN A 379 16.48 -27.43 -5.68
N ILE A 380 15.29 -26.85 -5.77
CA ILE A 380 14.50 -26.76 -7.00
C ILE A 380 14.31 -25.29 -7.34
N GLU A 381 14.57 -24.94 -8.60
CA GLU A 381 14.26 -23.61 -9.13
C GLU A 381 13.21 -23.74 -10.23
N ILE A 382 12.19 -22.89 -10.19
CA ILE A 382 11.12 -22.86 -11.18
C ILE A 382 11.00 -21.44 -11.72
N SER A 383 10.96 -21.30 -13.04
CA SER A 383 10.62 -20.04 -13.71
C SER A 383 9.39 -20.25 -14.59
N ILE A 384 8.38 -19.41 -14.41
CA ILE A 384 7.14 -19.42 -15.19
C ILE A 384 6.99 -18.04 -15.82
N GLN A 385 7.05 -17.97 -17.13
CA GLN A 385 7.06 -16.74 -17.89
C GLN A 385 5.83 -16.65 -18.79
N PRO A 386 4.97 -15.63 -18.65
CA PRO A 386 3.90 -15.37 -19.60
C PRO A 386 4.47 -15.10 -21.00
N ILE A 387 3.87 -15.71 -22.02
CA ILE A 387 4.29 -15.60 -23.42
C ILE A 387 3.10 -15.37 -24.35
N VAL A 388 3.38 -14.79 -25.51
CA VAL A 388 2.45 -14.65 -26.63
C VAL A 388 3.08 -15.19 -27.92
N SER A 389 2.26 -15.81 -28.76
CA SER A 389 2.60 -16.11 -30.15
C SER A 389 1.56 -15.56 -31.12
N ASP A 390 2.03 -14.99 -32.23
CA ASP A 390 1.27 -14.55 -33.39
C ASP A 390 2.07 -14.84 -34.68
N SER A 391 1.62 -14.34 -35.83
CA SER A 391 2.27 -14.56 -37.13
C SER A 391 3.70 -14.01 -37.23
N GLN A 392 4.07 -13.04 -36.39
CA GLN A 392 5.38 -12.37 -36.41
C GLN A 392 6.23 -12.72 -35.19
N LYS A 393 5.60 -13.10 -34.07
CA LYS A 393 6.23 -13.31 -32.77
C LYS A 393 5.96 -14.73 -32.33
N ILE A 394 6.99 -15.54 -32.14
CA ILE A 394 6.83 -16.93 -31.70
C ILE A 394 7.31 -17.04 -30.25
N ASN A 395 6.39 -17.37 -29.34
CA ASN A 395 6.62 -17.58 -27.89
C ASN A 395 7.45 -16.46 -27.23
N LYS A 396 7.16 -15.20 -27.57
CA LYS A 396 7.87 -14.04 -26.98
C LYS A 396 7.32 -13.75 -25.59
N PRO A 397 8.17 -13.38 -24.61
CA PRO A 397 7.73 -12.95 -23.29
C PRO A 397 6.72 -11.80 -23.39
N PHE A 398 5.65 -11.85 -22.60
CA PHE A 398 4.55 -10.89 -22.67
C PHE A 398 4.17 -10.37 -21.28
N VAL A 399 4.46 -9.09 -21.02
CA VAL A 399 4.09 -8.41 -19.79
C VAL A 399 3.82 -6.93 -20.07
N ASN A 400 3.00 -6.29 -19.26
CA ASN A 400 2.64 -4.87 -19.42
C ASN A 400 2.07 -4.52 -20.81
N GLY A 401 1.35 -5.46 -21.42
CA GLY A 401 0.76 -5.28 -22.76
C GLY A 401 1.78 -5.27 -23.91
N LYS A 402 3.06 -5.58 -23.66
CA LYS A 402 4.11 -5.59 -24.68
C LYS A 402 4.89 -6.90 -24.71
N THR A 403 5.41 -7.21 -25.89
CA THR A 403 6.37 -8.29 -26.06
C THR A 403 7.76 -7.80 -25.72
N LEU A 404 8.51 -8.57 -24.93
CA LEU A 404 9.89 -8.29 -24.60
C LEU A 404 10.84 -9.19 -25.40
N GLU A 405 12.09 -8.77 -25.52
CA GLU A 405 13.17 -9.67 -25.92
C GLU A 405 13.57 -10.58 -24.75
N ASN A 406 14.03 -11.79 -25.06
CA ASN A 406 14.40 -12.78 -24.04
C ASN A 406 15.47 -12.26 -23.09
N SER A 407 16.44 -11.46 -23.59
CA SER A 407 17.49 -10.83 -22.79
C SER A 407 16.98 -9.81 -21.76
N GLN A 408 15.74 -9.35 -21.89
CA GLN A 408 15.14 -8.39 -20.97
C GLN A 408 14.47 -9.06 -19.77
N VAL A 409 14.30 -10.38 -19.78
CA VAL A 409 13.66 -11.13 -18.69
C VAL A 409 14.75 -11.85 -17.87
N PRO A 410 14.65 -11.88 -16.52
CA PRO A 410 15.59 -12.63 -15.72
C PRO A 410 15.56 -14.14 -16.04
N ASP A 411 16.71 -14.80 -15.97
CA ASP A 411 16.85 -16.24 -16.18
C ASP A 411 16.54 -17.06 -14.92
N ASN A 412 16.63 -16.44 -13.73
CA ASN A 412 16.46 -17.09 -12.45
C ASN A 412 16.07 -16.10 -11.33
N TYR A 413 15.74 -16.65 -10.17
CA TYR A 413 15.32 -15.90 -8.98
C TYR A 413 16.35 -14.85 -8.55
N LYS A 414 17.65 -15.18 -8.54
CA LYS A 414 18.71 -14.27 -8.09
C LYS A 414 18.83 -13.05 -9.00
N GLN A 415 18.83 -13.25 -10.31
CA GLN A 415 18.86 -12.15 -11.28
C GLN A 415 17.57 -11.30 -11.19
N ALA A 416 16.42 -11.95 -11.01
CA ALA A 416 15.15 -11.25 -10.83
C ALA A 416 15.15 -10.35 -9.59
N LEU A 417 15.69 -10.84 -8.47
CA LEU A 417 15.82 -10.08 -7.23
C LEU A 417 16.79 -8.91 -7.39
N ASN A 418 17.97 -9.14 -7.97
CA ASN A 418 18.98 -8.09 -8.17
C ASN A 418 18.43 -6.92 -9.00
N GLN A 419 17.70 -7.21 -10.08
CA GLN A 419 17.06 -6.17 -10.89
C GLN A 419 16.05 -5.32 -10.10
N LEU A 420 15.28 -5.93 -9.19
CA LEU A 420 14.34 -5.20 -8.34
C LEU A 420 15.05 -4.33 -7.30
N VAL A 421 16.13 -4.87 -6.72
CA VAL A 421 16.95 -4.17 -5.73
C VAL A 421 17.64 -2.94 -6.32
N GLU A 422 18.16 -3.04 -7.54
CA GLU A 422 18.74 -1.90 -8.25
C GLU A 422 17.71 -0.79 -8.53
N LYS A 423 16.45 -1.14 -8.81
CA LYS A 423 15.35 -0.18 -9.02
C LYS A 423 14.90 0.51 -7.72
N ALA A 424 14.98 -0.16 -6.57
CA ALA A 424 14.39 0.30 -5.31
C ALA A 424 15.16 1.45 -4.62
N ASP A 425 16.46 1.64 -4.90
CA ASP A 425 17.30 2.65 -4.25
C ASP A 425 16.93 4.12 -4.57
N ASN A 426 15.95 4.36 -5.46
CA ASN A 426 15.63 5.71 -5.97
C ASN A 426 14.25 6.27 -5.57
N SER A 427 13.41 5.54 -4.82
CA SER A 427 12.09 6.04 -4.43
C SER A 427 12.12 6.71 -3.06
N ALA A 428 11.82 8.01 -3.00
CA ALA A 428 11.68 8.77 -1.77
C ALA A 428 10.70 8.06 -0.82
N GLN A 429 11.23 7.49 0.27
CA GLN A 429 10.42 6.92 1.34
C GLN A 429 9.96 8.05 2.24
N ILE A 430 8.66 8.30 2.28
CA ILE A 430 8.07 9.10 3.35
C ILE A 430 8.27 8.31 4.63
N LYS A 431 9.03 8.89 5.57
CA LYS A 431 9.25 8.30 6.89
C LYS A 431 8.50 9.12 7.91
N MET A 432 7.42 8.55 8.42
CA MET A 432 6.70 9.09 9.56
C MET A 432 7.16 8.33 10.80
N SER A 433 7.76 9.05 11.75
CA SER A 433 8.26 8.48 13.00
C SER A 433 7.74 9.29 14.17
N GLY A 434 7.24 8.60 15.20
CA GLY A 434 7.06 9.22 16.50
C GLY A 434 7.54 8.38 17.67
N THR A 435 7.36 8.97 18.83
CA THR A 435 7.96 8.62 20.11
C THR A 435 7.01 7.83 21.01
N ASN A 436 5.69 7.99 20.85
CA ASN A 436 4.66 7.26 21.60
C ASN A 436 4.05 6.09 20.77
N VAL A 437 3.24 5.23 21.42
CA VAL A 437 2.66 4.01 20.80
C VAL A 437 1.77 4.35 19.60
N PHE A 438 0.87 5.32 19.75
CA PHE A 438 -0.02 5.77 18.67
C PHE A 438 0.77 6.32 17.49
N GLU A 439 1.81 7.12 17.73
CA GLU A 439 2.65 7.66 16.67
C GLU A 439 3.42 6.56 15.91
N LYS A 440 3.84 5.50 16.60
CA LYS A 440 4.48 4.33 15.97
C LYS A 440 3.49 3.56 15.10
N GLU A 441 2.26 3.36 15.57
CA GLU A 441 1.23 2.65 14.83
C GLU A 441 0.76 3.43 13.60
N ALA A 442 0.54 4.75 13.74
CA ALA A 442 0.25 5.63 12.63
C ALA A 442 1.36 5.59 11.57
N GLY A 443 2.63 5.63 12.00
CA GLY A 443 3.77 5.49 11.09
C GLY A 443 3.80 4.15 10.34
N GLN A 444 3.44 3.04 11.01
CA GLN A 444 3.33 1.72 10.37
C GLN A 444 2.20 1.65 9.34
N VAL A 445 1.03 2.20 9.68
CA VAL A 445 -0.13 2.30 8.78
C VAL A 445 0.23 3.09 7.53
N LEU A 446 0.92 4.22 7.67
CA LEU A 446 1.29 5.08 6.56
C LEU A 446 2.35 4.43 5.66
N ASN A 447 3.37 3.79 6.24
CA ASN A 447 4.33 3.00 5.47
C ASN A 447 3.63 1.89 4.67
N ARG A 448 2.69 1.18 5.30
CA ARG A 448 1.90 0.14 4.63
C ARG A 448 1.07 0.70 3.47
N ALA A 449 0.47 1.87 3.63
CA ALA A 449 -0.26 2.54 2.57
C ALA A 449 0.65 2.91 1.37
N PHE A 450 1.89 3.37 1.61
CA PHE A 450 2.85 3.60 0.52
C PHE A 450 3.27 2.30 -0.19
N GLU A 451 3.49 1.24 0.59
CA GLU A 451 3.76 -0.09 0.03
C GLU A 451 2.59 -0.55 -0.86
N ASP A 452 1.35 -0.34 -0.42
CA ASP A 452 0.15 -0.68 -1.18
C ASP A 452 0.03 0.10 -2.49
N ILE A 453 0.26 1.41 -2.47
CA ILE A 453 0.29 2.25 -3.69
C ILE A 453 1.36 1.76 -4.67
N ASN A 454 2.56 1.44 -4.17
CA ASN A 454 3.63 0.91 -5.00
C ASN A 454 3.28 -0.46 -5.60
N GLN A 455 2.60 -1.33 -4.84
CA GLN A 455 2.12 -2.61 -5.34
C GLN A 455 1.08 -2.42 -6.46
N LEU A 456 0.19 -1.44 -6.34
CA LEU A 456 -0.88 -1.16 -7.30
C LEU A 456 -0.41 -0.45 -8.59
N LYS A 457 0.86 -0.05 -8.68
CA LYS A 457 1.41 0.60 -9.87
C LYS A 457 1.39 -0.32 -11.10
N ASN A 458 0.86 0.19 -12.20
CA ASN A 458 0.80 -0.43 -13.52
C ASN A 458 1.42 0.49 -14.57
N ILE A 459 1.70 -0.09 -15.74
CA ILE A 459 2.23 0.60 -16.91
C ILE A 459 1.29 0.37 -18.09
N LEU A 460 1.00 1.45 -18.81
CA LEU A 460 0.34 1.40 -20.12
C LEU A 460 1.18 2.15 -21.15
N THR A 461 1.59 1.46 -22.21
CA THR A 461 2.33 2.07 -23.32
C THR A 461 1.35 2.55 -24.39
N LEU A 462 1.38 3.83 -24.72
CA LEU A 462 0.58 4.42 -25.79
C LEU A 462 1.45 5.38 -26.62
N ASN A 463 1.38 5.28 -27.95
CA ASN A 463 2.13 6.14 -28.88
C ASN A 463 3.65 6.21 -28.57
N GLY A 464 4.24 5.08 -28.17
CA GLY A 464 5.66 4.97 -27.82
C GLY A 464 6.05 5.55 -26.45
N LYS A 465 5.09 6.01 -25.65
CA LYS A 465 5.30 6.52 -24.29
C LYS A 465 4.72 5.56 -23.25
N ASP A 466 5.49 5.26 -22.22
CA ASP A 466 5.04 4.51 -21.04
C ASP A 466 4.40 5.49 -20.03
N TYR A 467 3.15 5.22 -19.66
CA TYR A 467 2.42 5.92 -18.60
C TYR A 467 2.35 5.05 -17.35
N GLU A 468 2.71 5.59 -16.19
CA GLU A 468 2.44 4.93 -14.90
C GLU A 468 1.06 5.34 -14.38
N TYR A 469 0.24 4.37 -14.01
CA TYR A 469 -1.03 4.61 -13.33
C TYR A 469 -1.19 3.65 -12.16
N ILE A 470 -2.06 3.99 -11.21
CA ILE A 470 -2.36 3.13 -10.06
C ILE A 470 -3.64 2.36 -10.38
N GLY A 471 -3.58 1.03 -10.41
CA GLY A 471 -4.77 0.19 -10.58
C GLY A 471 -5.70 0.31 -9.38
N ALA A 472 -7.01 0.31 -9.59
CA ALA A 472 -7.99 0.61 -8.54
C ALA A 472 -7.92 -0.35 -7.34
N GLY A 473 -7.69 -1.65 -7.54
CA GLY A 473 -7.52 -2.59 -6.44
C GLY A 473 -7.18 -4.00 -6.89
N LEU A 474 -6.50 -4.77 -6.04
CA LEU A 474 -6.22 -6.18 -6.35
C LEU A 474 -7.24 -7.11 -5.66
N PRO A 475 -7.53 -8.26 -6.30
CA PRO A 475 -7.00 -8.69 -7.60
C PRO A 475 -7.82 -8.21 -8.83
N TYR A 476 -9.09 -7.83 -8.69
CA TYR A 476 -10.04 -7.74 -9.81
C TYR A 476 -10.10 -6.39 -10.52
N TYR A 477 -9.81 -5.33 -9.78
CA TYR A 477 -9.85 -3.95 -10.28
C TYR A 477 -8.46 -3.43 -10.60
N ASN A 478 -7.51 -4.31 -10.93
CA ASN A 478 -6.14 -3.93 -11.30
C ASN A 478 -6.06 -3.40 -12.74
N SER A 479 -6.90 -2.40 -13.04
CA SER A 479 -6.99 -1.73 -14.33
C SER A 479 -7.14 -0.22 -14.18
N LEU A 480 -7.13 0.49 -15.30
CA LEU A 480 -7.30 1.95 -15.34
C LEU A 480 -8.80 2.27 -15.17
N PHE A 481 -9.16 2.67 -13.96
CA PHE A 481 -10.45 3.29 -13.65
C PHE A 481 -10.26 4.79 -13.58
N GLY A 482 -10.98 5.56 -14.40
CA GLY A 482 -10.79 7.00 -14.53
C GLY A 482 -10.97 7.70 -13.19
N ARG A 483 -12.13 7.51 -12.56
CA ARG A 483 -12.45 8.10 -11.26
C ARG A 483 -11.47 7.71 -10.15
N ASP A 484 -11.23 6.42 -9.95
CA ASP A 484 -10.31 5.92 -8.92
C ASP A 484 -8.91 6.49 -9.09
N SER A 485 -8.42 6.53 -10.33
CA SER A 485 -7.10 7.07 -10.65
C SER A 485 -7.04 8.57 -10.37
N LEU A 486 -8.09 9.32 -10.71
CA LEU A 486 -8.18 10.76 -10.46
C LEU A 486 -8.17 11.11 -8.98
N ILE A 487 -8.98 10.40 -8.16
CA ILE A 487 -9.04 10.62 -6.71
C ILE A 487 -7.72 10.17 -6.06
N THR A 488 -7.19 9.01 -6.44
CA THR A 488 -5.89 8.51 -5.96
C THR A 488 -4.77 9.51 -6.27
N ALA A 489 -4.70 9.99 -7.51
CA ALA A 489 -3.71 10.98 -7.91
C ALA A 489 -3.90 12.32 -7.19
N SER A 490 -5.14 12.77 -6.95
CA SER A 490 -5.43 13.97 -6.15
C SER A 490 -4.91 13.83 -4.72
N PHE A 491 -5.11 12.67 -4.09
CA PHE A 491 -4.62 12.40 -2.74
C PHE A 491 -3.08 12.34 -2.67
N LEU A 492 -2.45 11.75 -3.69
CA LEU A 492 -0.99 11.63 -3.77
C LEU A 492 -0.27 12.87 -4.30
N LEU A 493 -0.99 13.82 -4.94
CA LEU A 493 -0.40 14.97 -5.64
C LEU A 493 0.67 15.73 -4.83
N PRO A 494 0.49 16.00 -3.52
CA PRO A 494 1.51 16.69 -2.72
C PRO A 494 2.87 15.97 -2.66
N VAL A 495 2.90 14.65 -2.87
CA VAL A 495 4.09 13.80 -2.64
C VAL A 495 4.52 13.02 -3.88
N GLN A 496 3.61 12.73 -4.82
CA GLN A 496 3.87 12.03 -6.07
C GLN A 496 3.20 12.73 -7.28
N PRO A 497 3.61 13.96 -7.62
CA PRO A 497 3.01 14.71 -8.73
C PRO A 497 3.21 14.07 -10.11
N LYS A 498 4.21 13.17 -10.27
CA LYS A 498 4.37 12.38 -11.51
C LYS A 498 3.15 11.49 -11.79
N ILE A 499 2.59 10.84 -10.76
CA ILE A 499 1.39 10.00 -10.92
C ILE A 499 0.21 10.85 -11.40
N ALA A 500 0.04 12.05 -10.85
CA ALA A 500 -0.98 12.97 -11.33
C ALA A 500 -0.76 13.39 -12.79
N LYS A 501 0.48 13.72 -13.18
CA LYS A 501 0.84 14.03 -14.58
C LYS A 501 0.50 12.89 -15.53
N ASP A 502 0.98 11.68 -15.24
CA ASP A 502 0.76 10.51 -16.08
C ASP A 502 -0.75 10.20 -16.16
N THR A 503 -1.49 10.34 -15.05
CA THR A 503 -2.95 10.14 -15.00
C THR A 503 -3.70 11.15 -15.88
N ILE A 504 -3.43 12.46 -15.77
CA ILE A 504 -4.15 13.47 -16.56
C ILE A 504 -3.84 13.34 -18.05
N GLU A 505 -2.59 13.06 -18.42
CA GLU A 505 -2.19 12.88 -19.81
C GLU A 505 -2.80 11.58 -20.38
N LEU A 506 -2.71 10.46 -19.65
CA LEU A 506 -3.23 9.17 -20.10
C LEU A 506 -4.75 9.22 -20.31
N LEU A 507 -5.50 9.79 -19.37
CA LEU A 507 -6.96 9.92 -19.49
C LEU A 507 -7.37 10.86 -20.63
N ALA A 508 -6.55 11.85 -20.97
CA ALA A 508 -6.80 12.75 -22.10
C ALA A 508 -6.62 12.07 -23.47
N GLU A 509 -5.71 11.08 -23.55
CA GLU A 509 -5.53 10.25 -24.76
C GLU A 509 -6.78 9.41 -25.06
N PHE A 510 -7.48 8.98 -24.01
CA PHE A 510 -8.74 8.25 -24.10
C PHE A 510 -9.97 9.16 -23.87
N GLN A 511 -9.86 10.47 -24.05
CA GLN A 511 -11.03 11.36 -24.00
C GLN A 511 -12.01 10.99 -25.13
N GLY A 512 -13.29 10.92 -24.78
CA GLY A 512 -14.36 10.49 -25.67
C GLY A 512 -14.43 11.32 -26.95
N LYS A 513 -14.83 10.65 -28.04
CA LYS A 513 -14.91 11.21 -29.40
C LYS A 513 -16.34 11.30 -29.91
N PRO A 514 -16.62 12.18 -30.88
CA PRO A 514 -17.89 12.16 -31.61
C PRO A 514 -18.10 10.81 -32.32
N LEU A 515 -19.36 10.36 -32.37
CA LEU A 515 -19.74 9.09 -33.01
C LEU A 515 -19.31 9.03 -34.49
N GLU A 516 -19.32 10.16 -35.18
CA GLU A 516 -18.90 10.22 -36.58
C GLU A 516 -17.40 10.02 -36.75
N GLU A 517 -16.55 10.55 -35.86
CA GLU A 517 -15.12 10.28 -35.88
C GLU A 517 -14.85 8.79 -35.67
N ARG A 518 -15.55 8.17 -34.70
CA ARG A 518 -15.48 6.73 -34.43
C ARG A 518 -15.90 5.89 -35.62
N TRP A 519 -16.89 6.33 -36.38
CA TRP A 519 -17.34 5.61 -37.56
C TRP A 519 -16.28 5.59 -38.66
N GLN A 520 -15.60 6.72 -38.88
CA GLN A 520 -14.49 6.79 -39.83
C GLN A 520 -13.30 5.94 -39.39
N GLU A 521 -13.06 5.76 -38.08
CA GLU A 521 -12.08 4.81 -37.55
C GLU A 521 -12.50 3.36 -37.80
N GLU A 522 -13.76 3.02 -37.49
CA GLU A 522 -14.29 1.67 -37.68
C GLU A 522 -14.23 1.22 -39.14
N LEU A 523 -14.57 2.09 -40.10
CA LEU A 523 -14.50 1.77 -41.53
C LEU A 523 -13.07 1.52 -42.03
N LYS A 524 -12.05 2.07 -41.37
CA LYS A 524 -10.64 1.77 -41.71
C LYS A 524 -10.23 0.38 -41.26
N GLU A 525 -10.74 -0.07 -40.11
CA GLU A 525 -10.44 -1.41 -39.56
C GLU A 525 -11.33 -2.50 -40.18
N ASN A 526 -12.58 -2.16 -40.46
CA ASN A 526 -13.60 -3.04 -41.01
C ASN A 526 -14.43 -2.30 -42.07
N PRO A 527 -14.00 -2.32 -43.35
CA PRO A 527 -14.71 -1.65 -44.44
C PRO A 527 -16.15 -2.13 -44.66
N ASN A 528 -16.51 -3.29 -44.12
CA ASN A 528 -17.85 -3.89 -44.20
C ASN A 528 -18.64 -3.75 -42.88
N ALA A 529 -18.22 -2.87 -41.96
CA ALA A 529 -18.90 -2.66 -40.69
C ALA A 529 -20.37 -2.24 -40.89
N ASN A 530 -21.26 -2.77 -40.06
CA ASN A 530 -22.66 -2.37 -40.06
C ASN A 530 -22.85 -1.11 -39.20
N ARG A 531 -23.37 -0.03 -39.80
CA ARG A 531 -23.56 1.25 -39.09
C ARG A 531 -24.48 1.12 -37.88
N LYS A 532 -25.58 0.36 -37.97
CA LYS A 532 -26.56 0.24 -36.89
C LYS A 532 -25.97 -0.51 -35.68
N GLU A 533 -25.27 -1.61 -35.92
CA GLU A 533 -24.59 -2.38 -34.86
C GLU A 533 -23.49 -1.55 -34.20
N PHE A 534 -22.73 -0.79 -35.00
CA PHE A 534 -21.74 0.16 -34.52
C PHE A 534 -22.37 1.23 -33.62
N GLU A 535 -23.44 1.89 -34.05
CA GLU A 535 -24.10 2.93 -33.26
C GLU A 535 -24.66 2.40 -31.94
N GLU A 536 -25.24 1.19 -31.95
CA GLU A 536 -25.72 0.54 -30.74
C GLU A 536 -24.56 0.22 -29.77
N TYR A 537 -23.45 -0.31 -30.29
CA TYR A 537 -22.26 -0.60 -29.48
C TYR A 537 -21.68 0.65 -28.81
N TYR A 538 -21.48 1.74 -29.57
CA TYR A 538 -20.90 2.98 -29.03
C TYR A 538 -21.88 3.76 -28.16
N ARG A 539 -23.19 3.67 -28.40
CA ARG A 539 -24.21 4.20 -27.47
C ARG A 539 -24.15 3.48 -26.13
N ASN A 540 -24.03 2.15 -26.14
CA ASN A 540 -23.89 1.35 -24.91
C ASN A 540 -22.57 1.62 -24.18
N LYS A 541 -21.55 2.15 -24.86
CA LYS A 541 -20.33 2.64 -24.21
C LYS A 541 -20.50 3.97 -23.48
N GLU A 542 -21.58 4.70 -23.79
CA GLU A 542 -21.86 6.05 -23.28
C GLU A 542 -20.74 7.07 -23.56
N GLU A 543 -19.99 6.84 -24.64
CA GLU A 543 -18.93 7.74 -25.09
C GLU A 543 -19.55 9.05 -25.61
N ALA A 544 -18.98 10.18 -25.18
CA ALA A 544 -19.36 11.49 -25.66
C ALA A 544 -18.10 12.36 -25.80
N GLU A 545 -18.12 13.29 -26.76
CA GLU A 545 -17.00 14.21 -26.96
C GLU A 545 -16.69 14.97 -25.67
N GLY A 546 -15.42 14.95 -25.24
CA GLY A 546 -14.97 15.64 -24.02
C GLY A 546 -15.06 14.82 -22.74
N LYS A 547 -15.82 13.71 -22.74
CA LYS A 547 -16.03 12.85 -21.57
C LYS A 547 -14.78 12.02 -21.25
N ILE A 548 -14.47 11.84 -19.97
CA ILE A 548 -13.40 10.96 -19.51
C ILE A 548 -13.96 9.57 -19.18
N LEU A 549 -13.19 8.51 -19.49
CA LEU A 549 -13.62 7.12 -19.30
C LEU A 549 -13.90 6.76 -17.84
N HIS A 550 -14.82 5.81 -17.65
CA HIS A 550 -15.03 5.10 -16.39
C HIS A 550 -13.93 4.05 -16.20
N GLU A 551 -13.75 3.17 -17.19
CA GLU A 551 -12.88 2.01 -17.09
C GLU A 551 -12.34 1.60 -18.45
N LEU A 552 -11.07 1.19 -18.47
CA LEU A 552 -10.40 0.58 -19.61
C LEU A 552 -9.98 -0.85 -19.24
N ARG A 553 -10.34 -1.83 -20.05
CA ARG A 553 -9.88 -3.22 -19.99
C ARG A 553 -9.08 -3.53 -21.24
N VAL A 554 -8.07 -4.38 -21.08
CA VAL A 554 -7.07 -4.69 -22.12
C VAL A 554 -6.90 -6.20 -22.36
N GLY A 555 -7.76 -7.02 -21.76
CA GLY A 555 -7.80 -8.48 -21.92
C GLY A 555 -8.32 -8.94 -23.27
N GLU A 556 -8.43 -10.26 -23.44
CA GLU A 556 -8.84 -10.87 -24.71
C GLU A 556 -10.27 -10.48 -25.10
N LEU A 557 -11.19 -10.41 -24.14
CA LEU A 557 -12.58 -10.02 -24.42
C LEU A 557 -12.71 -8.56 -24.83
N ALA A 558 -11.87 -7.71 -24.23
CA ALA A 558 -11.74 -6.31 -24.61
C ALA A 558 -11.22 -6.19 -26.05
N SER A 559 -10.15 -6.91 -26.39
CA SER A 559 -9.55 -6.87 -27.73
C SER A 559 -10.51 -7.31 -28.84
N GLN A 560 -11.47 -8.17 -28.51
CA GLN A 560 -12.49 -8.70 -29.42
C GLN A 560 -13.80 -7.89 -29.40
N LYS A 561 -13.85 -6.73 -28.71
CA LYS A 561 -15.05 -5.89 -28.53
C LYS A 561 -16.27 -6.66 -27.95
N LYS A 562 -16.04 -7.76 -27.21
CA LYS A 562 -17.10 -8.58 -26.58
C LYS A 562 -17.64 -7.99 -25.28
N ILE A 563 -16.93 -7.02 -24.71
CA ILE A 563 -17.32 -6.24 -23.54
C ILE A 563 -17.29 -4.74 -23.88
N LEU A 564 -17.99 -3.94 -23.07
CA LEU A 564 -18.08 -2.48 -23.25
C LEU A 564 -16.83 -1.73 -22.79
N HIS A 565 -16.00 -2.32 -21.92
CA HIS A 565 -14.88 -1.69 -21.22
C HIS A 565 -13.64 -1.44 -22.10
N THR A 566 -13.81 -0.88 -23.32
CA THR A 566 -12.74 -0.80 -24.33
C THR A 566 -12.51 0.58 -24.98
N PRO A 567 -12.48 1.73 -24.27
CA PRO A 567 -12.92 2.00 -22.89
C PRO A 567 -14.45 2.15 -22.77
N TYR A 568 -14.97 2.06 -21.54
CA TYR A 568 -16.36 2.36 -21.16
C TYR A 568 -16.44 3.73 -20.48
N TYR A 569 -17.53 4.47 -20.71
CA TYR A 569 -17.72 5.85 -20.23
C TYR A 569 -18.96 6.04 -19.34
N GLY A 570 -19.49 4.99 -18.71
CA GLY A 570 -20.61 5.09 -17.76
C GLY A 570 -20.26 5.75 -16.42
N THR A 571 -19.68 6.95 -16.46
CA THR A 571 -19.31 7.78 -15.32
C THR A 571 -19.82 9.20 -15.56
N ILE A 572 -20.41 9.82 -14.54
CA ILE A 572 -20.80 11.24 -14.60
C ILE A 572 -19.76 12.16 -13.94
N ASP A 573 -18.89 11.60 -13.10
CA ASP A 573 -17.98 12.33 -12.21
C ASP A 573 -16.53 12.38 -12.69
N ALA A 574 -16.06 11.46 -13.54
CA ALA A 574 -14.67 11.43 -13.99
C ALA A 574 -14.25 12.70 -14.76
N THR A 575 -15.11 13.26 -15.61
CA THR A 575 -14.79 14.47 -16.38
C THR A 575 -14.55 15.70 -15.50
N PRO A 576 -15.46 16.09 -14.56
CA PRO A 576 -15.16 17.19 -13.65
C PRO A 576 -13.98 16.88 -12.71
N LEU A 577 -13.83 15.64 -12.22
CA LEU A 577 -12.66 15.25 -11.41
C LEU A 577 -11.33 15.39 -12.18
N TRP A 578 -11.32 15.12 -13.49
CA TRP A 578 -10.14 15.29 -14.34
C TRP A 578 -9.75 16.76 -14.46
N LEU A 579 -10.73 17.66 -14.67
CA LEU A 579 -10.50 19.10 -14.70
C LEU A 579 -9.99 19.65 -13.34
N MET A 580 -10.52 19.13 -12.23
CA MET A 580 -10.03 19.45 -10.89
C MET A 580 -8.56 19.05 -10.73
N LEU A 581 -8.21 17.81 -11.09
CA LEU A 581 -6.83 17.32 -10.99
C LEU A 581 -5.88 18.08 -11.90
N VAL A 582 -6.27 18.41 -13.14
CA VAL A 582 -5.48 19.25 -14.06
C VAL A 582 -5.17 20.60 -13.42
N SER A 583 -6.19 21.24 -12.83
CA SER A 583 -6.04 22.55 -12.19
C SER A 583 -5.13 22.47 -10.96
N ASP A 584 -5.32 21.46 -10.10
CA ASP A 584 -4.50 21.29 -8.91
C ASP A 584 -3.07 20.87 -9.25
N TYR A 585 -2.88 20.02 -10.27
CA TYR A 585 -1.56 19.67 -10.79
C TYR A 585 -0.77 20.92 -11.19
N TYR A 586 -1.40 21.85 -11.92
CA TYR A 586 -0.77 23.12 -12.24
C TYR A 586 -0.41 23.90 -10.98
N LYS A 587 -1.34 24.06 -10.02
CA LYS A 587 -1.09 24.79 -8.76
C LYS A 587 0.11 24.22 -7.97
N TRP A 588 0.32 22.92 -7.99
CA TRP A 588 1.41 22.26 -7.26
C TRP A 588 2.75 22.31 -8.01
N THR A 589 2.73 22.23 -9.35
CA THR A 589 3.95 22.03 -10.15
C THR A 589 4.39 23.25 -10.94
N GLY A 590 3.47 24.13 -11.31
CA GLY A 590 3.70 25.20 -12.28
C GLY A 590 4.01 24.71 -13.70
N ASP A 591 3.76 23.44 -14.04
CA ASP A 591 4.08 22.85 -15.34
C ASP A 591 3.13 23.37 -16.45
N LYS A 592 3.40 24.59 -16.91
CA LYS A 592 2.66 25.26 -17.98
C LYS A 592 2.72 24.49 -19.30
N ASN A 593 3.81 23.78 -19.59
CA ASN A 593 3.98 23.05 -20.84
C ASN A 593 2.97 21.91 -20.97
N THR A 594 2.78 21.14 -19.89
CA THR A 594 1.76 20.08 -19.85
C THR A 594 0.36 20.67 -20.00
N ILE A 595 0.06 21.77 -19.29
CA ILE A 595 -1.24 22.43 -19.39
C ILE A 595 -1.53 22.92 -20.81
N VAL A 596 -0.59 23.62 -21.44
CA VAL A 596 -0.78 24.15 -22.80
C VAL A 596 -1.07 23.03 -23.80
N LYS A 597 -0.40 21.87 -23.67
CA LYS A 597 -0.67 20.70 -24.50
C LYS A 597 -2.07 20.12 -24.29
N LEU A 598 -2.58 20.19 -23.06
CA LEU A 598 -3.90 19.67 -22.69
C LEU A 598 -5.05 20.66 -22.97
N LEU A 599 -4.78 21.93 -23.31
CA LEU A 599 -5.81 22.95 -23.53
C LEU A 599 -6.97 22.52 -24.45
N PRO A 600 -6.73 21.90 -25.62
CA PRO A 600 -7.84 21.44 -26.47
C PRO A 600 -8.73 20.39 -25.79
N LYS A 601 -8.14 19.54 -24.93
CA LYS A 601 -8.86 18.51 -24.18
C LYS A 601 -9.62 19.11 -23.00
N ILE A 602 -9.05 20.13 -22.36
CA ILE A 602 -9.68 20.94 -21.30
C ILE A 602 -10.93 21.65 -21.85
N ASP A 603 -10.80 22.32 -23.00
CA ASP A 603 -11.92 23.00 -23.66
C ASP A 603 -13.07 22.00 -23.96
N LYS A 604 -12.77 20.83 -24.54
CA LYS A 604 -13.78 19.80 -24.80
C LYS A 604 -14.46 19.26 -23.54
N ALA A 605 -13.71 19.07 -22.46
CA ALA A 605 -14.27 18.60 -21.19
C ALA A 605 -15.22 19.64 -20.56
N LEU A 606 -14.88 20.93 -20.64
CA LEU A 606 -15.76 22.02 -20.17
C LEU A 606 -17.00 22.15 -21.06
N ASP A 607 -16.85 22.02 -22.38
CA ASP A 607 -17.98 22.00 -23.31
C ASP A 607 -18.91 20.82 -23.05
N TRP A 608 -18.36 19.66 -22.68
CA TRP A 608 -19.17 18.52 -22.24
C TRP A 608 -19.96 18.87 -20.97
N ILE A 609 -19.34 19.49 -19.95
CA ILE A 609 -20.05 19.91 -18.73
C ILE A 609 -21.18 20.90 -19.05
N ASP A 610 -20.93 21.89 -19.92
CA ASP A 610 -21.93 22.90 -20.31
C ASP A 610 -23.11 22.27 -21.07
N LYS A 611 -22.83 21.37 -22.02
CA LYS A 611 -23.86 20.69 -22.81
C LYS A 611 -24.66 19.70 -21.98
N SER A 612 -23.99 18.88 -21.15
CA SER A 612 -24.64 17.84 -20.34
C SER A 612 -25.44 18.40 -19.16
N SER A 613 -25.18 19.65 -18.76
CA SER A 613 -25.94 20.32 -17.71
C SER A 613 -27.28 20.91 -18.19
N LYS A 614 -27.42 21.20 -19.48
CA LYS A 614 -28.66 21.80 -20.04
C LYS A 614 -29.81 20.80 -20.03
N ASP A 615 -31.03 21.29 -19.79
CA ASP A 615 -32.26 20.51 -19.89
C ASP A 615 -33.45 21.39 -20.29
N ASP A 616 -34.42 20.81 -20.98
CA ASP A 616 -35.69 21.49 -21.26
C ASP A 616 -36.58 21.54 -20.00
N ASN A 617 -36.36 20.64 -19.04
CA ASN A 617 -37.02 20.67 -17.74
C ASN A 617 -36.30 21.66 -16.80
N PRO A 618 -36.92 22.82 -16.47
CA PRO A 618 -36.30 23.84 -15.63
C PRO A 618 -36.01 23.35 -14.20
N LYS A 619 -36.62 22.22 -13.79
CA LYS A 619 -36.36 21.63 -12.48
C LYS A 619 -34.98 20.97 -12.39
N ILE A 620 -34.42 20.51 -13.49
CA ILE A 620 -33.12 19.82 -13.52
C ILE A 620 -32.12 20.48 -14.50
N ASP A 621 -32.51 21.63 -15.06
CA ASP A 621 -31.64 22.46 -15.90
C ASP A 621 -30.51 23.13 -15.09
N GLY A 622 -29.30 23.01 -15.63
CA GLY A 622 -28.06 23.50 -15.02
C GLY A 622 -27.34 22.45 -14.16
N PHE A 623 -27.83 21.21 -14.09
CA PHE A 623 -27.18 20.12 -13.35
C PHE A 623 -26.72 19.00 -14.27
N LEU A 624 -25.51 18.48 -13.97
CA LEU A 624 -25.03 17.23 -14.55
C LEU A 624 -25.89 16.07 -14.07
N LYS A 625 -26.34 15.25 -15.01
CA LYS A 625 -27.30 14.18 -14.79
C LYS A 625 -27.00 12.99 -15.67
N PHE A 626 -27.40 11.81 -15.23
CA PHE A 626 -27.22 10.59 -16.00
C PHE A 626 -28.46 9.70 -15.99
N LYS A 627 -28.50 8.82 -16.99
CA LYS A 627 -29.46 7.74 -17.16
C LYS A 627 -28.76 6.63 -17.92
N GLN A 628 -28.89 5.38 -17.44
CA GLN A 628 -28.30 4.23 -18.11
C GLN A 628 -28.71 4.17 -19.59
N ALA A 629 -27.74 3.90 -20.48
CA ALA A 629 -28.04 3.76 -21.89
C ALA A 629 -28.76 2.44 -22.22
N SER A 630 -28.44 1.36 -21.48
CA SER A 630 -29.06 0.04 -21.65
C SER A 630 -28.94 -0.82 -20.38
N ASN A 631 -29.53 -2.01 -20.39
CA ASN A 631 -29.43 -3.00 -19.31
C ASN A 631 -28.00 -3.56 -19.08
N LYS A 632 -27.07 -3.28 -20.00
CA LYS A 632 -25.64 -3.63 -19.86
C LYS A 632 -24.81 -2.48 -19.27
N SER A 633 -25.41 -1.31 -19.11
CA SER A 633 -24.77 -0.10 -18.60
C SER A 633 -24.94 0.01 -17.09
N LEU A 634 -24.08 0.81 -16.44
CA LEU A 634 -24.24 1.11 -15.03
C LEU A 634 -25.52 1.90 -14.79
N VAL A 635 -26.33 1.42 -13.84
CA VAL A 635 -27.54 2.09 -13.37
C VAL A 635 -27.18 3.41 -12.71
N ASN A 636 -26.21 3.37 -11.79
CA ASN A 636 -25.66 4.53 -11.07
C ASN A 636 -24.26 4.84 -11.60
N GLN A 637 -24.02 6.10 -11.99
CA GLN A 637 -22.77 6.50 -12.66
C GLN A 637 -21.86 7.41 -11.79
N GLY A 638 -22.24 7.67 -10.54
CA GLY A 638 -21.36 8.27 -9.54
C GLY A 638 -20.46 7.22 -8.90
N TRP A 639 -19.70 7.61 -7.87
CA TRP A 639 -18.81 6.68 -7.16
C TRP A 639 -19.55 5.59 -6.40
N LYS A 640 -20.79 5.86 -5.95
CA LYS A 640 -21.70 4.85 -5.40
C LYS A 640 -22.46 4.15 -6.54
N ASP A 641 -21.77 3.34 -7.31
CA ASP A 641 -22.27 2.74 -8.56
C ASP A 641 -23.07 1.44 -8.41
N SER A 642 -23.30 0.94 -7.18
CA SER A 642 -24.18 -0.22 -6.98
C SER A 642 -25.63 0.11 -7.39
N GLY A 643 -26.34 -0.86 -7.95
CA GLY A 643 -27.68 -0.64 -8.53
C GLY A 643 -28.78 -0.25 -7.52
N ASP A 644 -28.52 -0.37 -6.22
CA ASP A 644 -29.41 -0.03 -5.11
C ASP A 644 -29.00 1.24 -4.34
N SER A 645 -27.88 1.89 -4.71
CA SER A 645 -27.28 2.97 -3.92
C SER A 645 -28.13 4.25 -3.80
N ALA A 646 -29.13 4.41 -4.66
CA ALA A 646 -30.05 5.56 -4.68
C ALA A 646 -31.49 5.20 -4.28
N LYS A 647 -31.74 3.95 -3.87
CA LYS A 647 -33.09 3.46 -3.51
C LYS A 647 -33.34 3.64 -2.01
N HIS A 648 -33.68 4.84 -1.56
CA HIS A 648 -33.82 5.13 -0.12
C HIS A 648 -35.27 5.35 0.33
N GLU A 649 -36.19 5.55 -0.60
CA GLU A 649 -37.60 5.81 -0.31
C GLU A 649 -38.45 4.55 -0.43
N ILE A 650 -39.49 4.44 0.41
CA ILE A 650 -40.45 3.34 0.36
C ILE A 650 -41.63 3.71 -0.53
N GLY A 651 -41.96 2.84 -1.48
CA GLY A 651 -43.15 2.95 -2.32
C GLY A 651 -44.43 2.55 -1.59
N SER A 652 -45.58 2.76 -2.25
CA SER A 652 -46.90 2.38 -1.72
C SER A 652 -47.05 0.87 -1.48
N ASP A 653 -46.18 0.05 -2.07
CA ASP A 653 -46.11 -1.40 -1.90
C ASP A 653 -45.21 -1.85 -0.74
N GLY A 654 -44.65 -0.90 0.02
CA GLY A 654 -43.77 -1.17 1.16
C GLY A 654 -42.34 -1.55 0.77
N LYS A 655 -41.95 -1.45 -0.51
CA LYS A 655 -40.59 -1.78 -0.97
C LYS A 655 -39.78 -0.53 -1.28
N LEU A 656 -38.45 -0.66 -1.25
CA LEU A 656 -37.55 0.40 -1.70
C LEU A 656 -37.81 0.71 -3.18
N LYS A 657 -38.17 1.97 -3.46
CA LYS A 657 -38.46 2.49 -4.79
C LYS A 657 -37.18 3.04 -5.41
N SER A 658 -37.04 2.90 -6.73
CA SER A 658 -36.01 3.62 -7.49
C SER A 658 -36.44 5.08 -7.72
N PRO A 659 -35.50 6.04 -7.72
CA PRO A 659 -35.78 7.40 -8.16
C PRO A 659 -36.11 7.42 -9.66
N GLU A 660 -36.79 8.47 -10.10
CA GLU A 660 -37.07 8.68 -11.53
C GLU A 660 -35.80 9.21 -12.24
N TYR A 661 -35.38 8.57 -13.33
CA TYR A 661 -34.18 8.97 -14.08
C TYR A 661 -34.50 9.96 -15.21
N PRO A 662 -33.60 10.91 -15.55
CA PRO A 662 -32.22 11.00 -15.08
C PRO A 662 -32.09 11.57 -13.65
N ILE A 663 -31.01 11.21 -12.96
CA ILE A 663 -30.72 11.73 -11.61
C ILE A 663 -29.47 12.62 -11.61
N SER A 664 -29.47 13.65 -10.76
CA SER A 664 -28.38 14.62 -10.58
C SER A 664 -27.77 14.48 -9.19
N LEU A 665 -26.54 13.96 -9.09
CA LEU A 665 -25.87 13.69 -7.80
C LEU A 665 -25.23 14.94 -7.21
N ALA A 666 -25.28 15.08 -5.88
CA ALA A 666 -24.87 16.29 -5.18
C ALA A 666 -23.34 16.54 -5.21
N GLU A 667 -22.55 15.51 -4.94
CA GLU A 667 -21.08 15.57 -4.99
C GLU A 667 -20.59 15.92 -6.41
N VAL A 668 -21.29 15.44 -7.44
CA VAL A 668 -20.96 15.67 -8.84
C VAL A 668 -21.17 17.13 -9.23
N GLN A 669 -22.23 17.77 -8.70
CA GLN A 669 -22.41 19.21 -8.87
C GLN A 669 -21.29 19.99 -8.17
N GLY A 670 -20.87 19.52 -6.98
CA GLY A 670 -19.69 20.03 -6.30
C GLY A 670 -18.42 19.91 -7.16
N TYR A 671 -18.22 18.76 -7.82
CA TYR A 671 -17.08 18.55 -8.71
C TYR A 671 -17.13 19.47 -9.93
N ALA A 672 -18.31 19.64 -10.55
CA ALA A 672 -18.48 20.57 -11.66
C ALA A 672 -18.16 22.02 -11.24
N TYR A 673 -18.66 22.46 -10.07
CA TYR A 673 -18.33 23.76 -9.50
C TYR A 673 -16.82 23.93 -9.29
N ALA A 674 -16.16 22.97 -8.63
CA ALA A 674 -14.72 23.02 -8.37
C ALA A 674 -13.90 22.96 -9.67
N ALA A 675 -14.34 22.19 -10.67
CA ALA A 675 -13.74 22.12 -11.99
C ALA A 675 -13.81 23.48 -12.72
N GLN A 676 -14.98 24.12 -12.71
CA GLN A 676 -15.17 25.45 -13.32
C GLN A 676 -14.31 26.51 -12.63
N LYS A 677 -14.28 26.57 -11.29
CA LYS A 677 -13.41 27.50 -10.55
C LYS A 677 -11.91 27.21 -10.80
N GLY A 678 -11.53 25.94 -10.87
CA GLY A 678 -10.17 25.50 -11.19
C GLY A 678 -9.73 25.95 -12.57
N ALA A 679 -10.54 25.67 -13.59
CA ALA A 679 -10.28 26.04 -14.98
C ALA A 679 -10.33 27.57 -15.19
N ALA A 680 -11.21 28.29 -14.50
CA ALA A 680 -11.24 29.76 -14.53
C ALA A 680 -9.90 30.35 -14.06
N ASN A 681 -9.38 29.85 -12.94
CA ASN A 681 -8.07 30.26 -12.45
C ASN A 681 -6.95 29.90 -13.44
N LEU A 682 -7.00 28.71 -14.03
CA LEU A 682 -6.03 28.29 -15.03
C LEU A 682 -6.03 29.22 -16.26
N TYR A 683 -7.20 29.55 -16.80
CA TYR A 683 -7.31 30.47 -17.93
C TYR A 683 -6.83 31.87 -17.59
N ARG A 684 -7.07 32.37 -16.37
CA ARG A 684 -6.55 33.65 -15.91
C ARG A 684 -5.02 33.67 -15.89
N GLU A 685 -4.40 32.61 -15.39
CA GLU A 685 -2.93 32.43 -15.40
C GLU A 685 -2.35 32.34 -16.83
N LEU A 686 -3.17 31.94 -17.81
CA LEU A 686 -2.81 31.91 -19.23
C LEU A 686 -3.20 33.20 -19.97
N GLY A 687 -3.78 34.20 -19.31
CA GLY A 687 -4.22 35.46 -19.91
C GLY A 687 -5.57 35.39 -20.67
N MET A 688 -6.31 34.29 -20.54
CA MET A 688 -7.60 34.05 -21.22
C MET A 688 -8.79 34.53 -20.36
N ASN A 689 -8.78 35.81 -19.98
CA ASN A 689 -9.69 36.39 -18.97
C ASN A 689 -11.19 36.21 -19.30
N GLN A 690 -11.60 36.35 -20.57
CA GLN A 690 -13.01 36.17 -20.95
C GLN A 690 -13.52 34.75 -20.69
N LYS A 691 -12.71 33.72 -20.98
CA LYS A 691 -13.06 32.33 -20.64
C LYS A 691 -13.15 32.13 -19.13
N ALA A 692 -12.22 32.75 -18.38
CA ALA A 692 -12.22 32.69 -16.93
C ALA A 692 -13.48 33.31 -16.31
N GLU A 693 -13.86 34.52 -16.73
CA GLU A 693 -15.06 35.22 -16.24
C GLU A 693 -16.34 34.43 -16.54
N LYS A 694 -16.48 33.88 -17.76
CA LYS A 694 -17.62 33.03 -18.12
C LYS A 694 -17.75 31.83 -17.16
N LEU A 695 -16.64 31.13 -16.90
CA LEU A 695 -16.65 29.97 -16.00
C LEU A 695 -16.94 30.37 -14.55
N ASP A 696 -16.43 31.50 -14.08
CA ASP A 696 -16.75 32.02 -12.75
C ASP A 696 -18.25 32.30 -12.62
N THR A 697 -18.87 32.96 -13.60
CA THR A 697 -20.32 33.18 -13.63
C THR A 697 -21.10 31.87 -13.63
N GLN A 698 -20.71 30.90 -14.45
CA GLN A 698 -21.37 29.59 -14.49
C GLN A 698 -21.28 28.85 -13.14
N ALA A 699 -20.11 28.92 -12.48
CA ALA A 699 -19.90 28.30 -11.18
C ALA A 699 -20.77 28.95 -10.08
N GLU A 700 -20.88 30.28 -10.05
CA GLU A 700 -21.74 30.95 -9.06
C GLU A 700 -23.23 30.65 -9.28
N ILE A 701 -23.69 30.59 -10.53
CA ILE A 701 -25.07 30.18 -10.87
C ILE A 701 -25.34 28.74 -10.41
N LEU A 702 -24.41 27.81 -10.67
CA LEU A 702 -24.53 26.43 -10.22
C LEU A 702 -24.59 26.35 -8.70
N LYS A 703 -23.75 27.12 -8.00
CA LYS A 703 -23.73 27.19 -6.54
C LYS A 703 -25.05 27.69 -5.97
N GLU A 704 -25.62 28.75 -6.53
CA GLU A 704 -26.92 29.28 -6.10
C GLU A 704 -28.02 28.24 -6.29
N LYS A 705 -28.18 27.71 -7.51
CA LYS A 705 -29.16 26.67 -7.83
C LYS A 705 -29.00 25.43 -6.95
N PHE A 706 -27.77 24.98 -6.72
CA PHE A 706 -27.48 23.82 -5.88
C PHE A 706 -27.99 24.03 -4.45
N ASN A 707 -27.64 25.17 -3.84
CA ASN A 707 -28.02 25.45 -2.46
C ASN A 707 -29.53 25.61 -2.31
N ASP A 708 -30.24 26.09 -3.32
CA ASP A 708 -31.71 26.14 -3.30
C ASP A 708 -32.34 24.74 -3.46
N ARG A 709 -31.97 24.04 -4.53
CA ARG A 709 -32.70 22.85 -5.00
C ARG A 709 -32.36 21.57 -4.26
N PHE A 710 -31.12 21.41 -3.79
CA PHE A 710 -30.69 20.20 -3.07
C PHE A 710 -30.94 20.28 -1.55
N TRP A 711 -31.40 21.41 -1.02
CA TRP A 711 -31.60 21.58 0.42
C TRP A 711 -32.91 20.95 0.91
N ILE A 712 -32.81 19.95 1.78
CA ILE A 712 -33.94 19.29 2.43
C ILE A 712 -34.23 20.04 3.74
N LYS A 713 -35.30 20.83 3.76
CA LYS A 713 -35.61 21.78 4.85
C LYS A 713 -35.84 21.11 6.20
N ASP A 714 -36.57 20.02 6.24
CA ASP A 714 -36.91 19.29 7.47
C ASP A 714 -35.71 18.49 8.03
N LEU A 715 -34.83 18.00 7.16
CA LEU A 715 -33.57 17.37 7.58
C LEU A 715 -32.46 18.38 7.88
N ASN A 716 -32.62 19.66 7.48
CA ASN A 716 -31.56 20.67 7.49
C ASN A 716 -30.26 20.16 6.87
N PHE A 717 -30.37 19.48 5.73
CA PHE A 717 -29.26 18.77 5.10
C PHE A 717 -29.33 18.83 3.57
N ILE A 718 -28.23 18.47 2.91
CA ILE A 718 -28.16 18.38 1.45
C ILE A 718 -28.56 16.96 1.01
N SER A 719 -29.50 16.88 0.08
CA SER A 719 -29.92 15.63 -0.55
C SER A 719 -28.76 14.97 -1.29
N MET A 720 -28.78 13.63 -1.37
CA MET A 720 -27.86 12.87 -2.21
C MET A 720 -28.01 13.23 -3.70
N ALA A 721 -29.25 13.42 -4.17
CA ALA A 721 -29.54 13.62 -5.58
C ALA A 721 -30.90 14.28 -5.81
N LEU A 722 -31.08 14.88 -6.98
CA LEU A 722 -32.39 15.22 -7.53
C LEU A 722 -32.80 14.19 -8.59
N ASP A 723 -34.06 13.75 -8.56
CA ASP A 723 -34.65 12.90 -9.59
C ASP A 723 -35.10 13.71 -10.83
N ALA A 724 -35.63 13.03 -11.84
CA ALA A 724 -36.12 13.64 -13.09
C ALA A 724 -37.22 14.69 -12.89
N ASN A 725 -37.98 14.60 -11.79
CA ASN A 725 -39.03 15.54 -11.43
C ASN A 725 -38.52 16.70 -10.56
N GLY A 726 -37.21 16.73 -10.28
CA GLY A 726 -36.57 17.68 -9.39
C GLY A 726 -36.87 17.43 -7.91
N HIS A 727 -37.31 16.22 -7.54
CA HIS A 727 -37.52 15.84 -6.16
C HIS A 727 -36.20 15.40 -5.53
N PRO A 728 -35.85 15.92 -4.35
CA PRO A 728 -34.68 15.47 -3.62
C PRO A 728 -34.91 14.08 -3.02
N ILE A 729 -33.94 13.17 -3.18
CA ILE A 729 -33.93 11.90 -2.44
C ILE A 729 -33.83 12.22 -0.94
N HIS A 730 -34.85 11.83 -0.17
CA HIS A 730 -35.02 12.23 1.22
C HIS A 730 -34.19 11.39 2.21
N SER A 731 -32.87 11.55 2.19
CA SER A 731 -31.95 10.77 3.04
C SER A 731 -30.70 11.53 3.47
N ILE A 732 -30.14 11.16 4.63
CA ILE A 732 -28.84 11.66 5.12
C ILE A 732 -27.75 10.73 4.60
N THR A 733 -26.91 11.22 3.69
CA THR A 733 -25.84 10.44 3.04
C THR A 733 -24.49 11.15 3.11
N SER A 734 -23.41 10.41 2.86
CA SER A 734 -22.06 10.97 2.83
C SER A 734 -21.79 11.93 1.66
N ASN A 735 -22.61 11.91 0.59
CA ASN A 735 -22.43 12.73 -0.62
C ASN A 735 -22.36 14.23 -0.30
N ALA A 736 -23.15 14.69 0.67
CA ALA A 736 -23.13 16.06 1.14
C ALA A 736 -21.76 16.48 1.70
N GLY A 737 -21.02 15.56 2.33
CA GLY A 737 -19.67 15.82 2.83
C GLY A 737 -18.65 15.99 1.70
N GLN A 738 -18.77 15.25 0.60
CA GLN A 738 -17.94 15.48 -0.59
C GLN A 738 -18.28 16.82 -1.25
N ALA A 739 -19.58 17.15 -1.36
CA ALA A 739 -20.00 18.47 -1.84
C ALA A 739 -19.44 19.60 -0.95
N LEU A 740 -19.45 19.44 0.39
CA LEU A 740 -18.84 20.37 1.33
C LEU A 740 -17.35 20.60 1.01
N ALA A 741 -16.59 19.54 0.72
CA ALA A 741 -15.18 19.60 0.37
C ALA A 741 -14.88 20.40 -0.91
N THR A 742 -15.86 20.56 -1.81
CA THR A 742 -15.70 21.36 -3.03
C THR A 742 -15.94 22.86 -2.82
N GLY A 743 -16.55 23.24 -1.69
CA GLY A 743 -16.93 24.63 -1.39
C GLY A 743 -18.20 25.13 -2.09
N ILE A 744 -18.98 24.23 -2.73
CA ILE A 744 -20.28 24.58 -3.33
C ILE A 744 -21.33 24.89 -2.26
N ILE A 745 -21.29 24.28 -1.08
CA ILE A 745 -22.28 24.53 -0.03
C ILE A 745 -22.07 25.94 0.55
N SER A 746 -23.15 26.72 0.62
CA SER A 746 -23.10 28.11 1.10
C SER A 746 -22.67 28.18 2.57
N LYS A 747 -21.78 29.14 2.84
CA LYS A 747 -21.28 29.51 4.16
C LYS A 747 -21.99 30.75 4.73
N ASP A 748 -23.03 31.22 4.05
CA ASP A 748 -23.79 32.38 4.49
C ASP A 748 -24.65 32.00 5.70
N LYS A 749 -24.51 32.74 6.80
CA LYS A 749 -25.18 32.47 8.08
C LYS A 749 -26.61 32.99 8.09
N THR A 750 -27.43 32.51 7.17
CA THR A 750 -28.81 32.97 6.95
C THR A 750 -29.84 32.15 7.73
N LEU A 751 -29.48 30.99 8.26
CA LEU A 751 -30.39 30.11 9.02
C LEU A 751 -30.29 30.40 10.52
N MET A 752 -31.40 30.26 11.24
CA MET A 752 -31.44 30.31 12.71
C MET A 752 -31.80 28.94 13.26
N ILE A 753 -30.84 28.27 13.89
CA ILE A 753 -31.01 26.92 14.44
C ILE A 753 -30.72 26.97 15.94
N ASN A 754 -31.66 26.52 16.78
CA ASN A 754 -31.54 26.57 18.24
C ASN A 754 -31.10 27.95 18.78
N GLY A 755 -31.59 29.03 18.17
CA GLY A 755 -31.26 30.40 18.55
C GLY A 755 -29.90 30.93 18.10
N ARG A 756 -29.12 30.19 17.30
CA ARG A 756 -27.84 30.66 16.73
C ARG A 756 -27.90 30.80 15.21
N PRO A 757 -27.25 31.84 14.63
CA PRO A 757 -27.00 31.91 13.19
C PRO A 757 -26.11 30.74 12.75
N ALA A 758 -26.53 30.04 11.69
CA ALA A 758 -25.81 28.93 11.09
C ALA A 758 -25.87 29.03 9.55
N SER A 759 -24.83 28.53 8.89
CA SER A 759 -24.84 28.31 7.45
C SER A 759 -25.25 26.87 7.11
N LYS A 760 -25.61 26.63 5.84
CA LYS A 760 -25.85 25.26 5.34
C LYS A 760 -24.60 24.39 5.50
N ALA A 761 -23.42 24.96 5.28
CA ALA A 761 -22.15 24.27 5.50
C ALA A 761 -21.95 23.82 6.96
N ASP A 762 -22.27 24.69 7.94
CA ASP A 762 -22.16 24.35 9.37
C ASP A 762 -23.05 23.15 9.73
N LEU A 763 -24.28 23.13 9.22
CA LEU A 763 -25.25 22.06 9.49
C LEU A 763 -24.87 20.74 8.82
N VAL A 764 -24.37 20.81 7.58
CA VAL A 764 -23.86 19.62 6.88
C VAL A 764 -22.68 19.02 7.62
N GLU A 765 -21.73 19.84 8.09
CA GLU A 765 -20.62 19.36 8.90
C GLU A 765 -21.10 18.72 10.21
N GLU A 766 -22.01 19.40 10.93
CA GLU A 766 -22.56 18.91 12.22
C GLU A 766 -23.25 17.55 12.07
N ILE A 767 -24.11 17.39 11.05
CA ILE A 767 -24.83 16.13 10.79
C ILE A 767 -23.89 15.05 10.29
N THR A 768 -22.92 15.38 9.42
CA THR A 768 -21.89 14.44 8.94
C THR A 768 -21.07 13.87 10.08
N MET A 769 -20.74 14.70 11.06
CA MET A 769 -19.95 14.31 12.22
C MET A 769 -20.76 13.68 13.36
N GLY A 770 -22.09 13.68 13.25
CA GLY A 770 -23.00 13.06 14.22
C GLY A 770 -23.20 11.56 14.01
N ASP A 771 -23.81 10.91 14.99
CA ASP A 771 -23.86 9.44 15.13
C ASP A 771 -24.58 8.70 14.00
N LYS A 772 -25.40 9.40 13.20
CA LYS A 772 -26.04 8.80 12.02
C LYS A 772 -25.00 8.39 10.98
N LEU A 773 -24.04 9.26 10.68
CA LEU A 773 -23.03 9.02 9.65
C LEU A 773 -21.67 8.64 10.24
N ASN A 774 -21.22 9.28 11.32
CA ASN A 774 -19.94 8.95 11.94
C ASN A 774 -20.06 7.69 12.80
N SER A 775 -19.47 6.58 12.36
CA SER A 775 -19.51 5.30 13.09
C SER A 775 -18.50 5.21 14.23
N GLY A 776 -17.60 6.20 14.36
CA GLY A 776 -16.41 6.12 15.21
C GLY A 776 -15.20 5.43 14.55
N TRP A 777 -15.41 4.74 13.42
CA TRP A 777 -14.34 4.27 12.53
C TRP A 777 -14.16 5.16 11.30
N GLY A 778 -15.25 5.73 10.79
CA GLY A 778 -15.26 6.64 9.65
C GLY A 778 -16.68 7.11 9.33
N ILE A 779 -16.88 7.69 8.15
CA ILE A 779 -18.19 8.17 7.70
C ILE A 779 -18.90 7.08 6.89
N ARG A 780 -20.12 6.74 7.32
CA ARG A 780 -21.01 5.80 6.63
C ARG A 780 -21.54 6.39 5.34
N THR A 781 -21.78 5.56 4.33
CA THR A 781 -22.36 6.02 3.07
C THR A 781 -23.82 6.47 3.19
N LEU A 782 -24.58 5.89 4.13
CA LEU A 782 -25.97 6.18 4.43
C LEU A 782 -26.16 6.26 5.96
N GLY A 783 -26.98 7.20 6.41
CA GLY A 783 -27.23 7.44 7.82
C GLY A 783 -28.02 6.32 8.50
N LYS A 784 -27.61 5.95 9.71
CA LYS A 784 -28.35 5.01 10.56
C LYS A 784 -29.80 5.48 10.75
N GLY A 785 -30.74 4.56 10.55
CA GLY A 785 -32.18 4.79 10.68
C GLY A 785 -32.91 5.10 9.38
N ASP A 786 -32.20 5.18 8.25
CA ASP A 786 -32.81 5.18 6.92
C ASP A 786 -33.37 3.79 6.57
N PHE A 787 -34.39 3.71 5.71
CA PHE A 787 -35.01 2.44 5.30
C PHE A 787 -34.04 1.52 4.54
N ALA A 788 -33.12 2.09 3.77
CA ALA A 788 -32.13 1.32 3.03
C ALA A 788 -30.86 1.02 3.85
N PHE A 789 -30.78 1.48 5.09
CA PHE A 789 -29.58 1.35 5.91
C PHE A 789 -29.24 -0.11 6.22
N ASP A 790 -28.07 -0.55 5.75
CA ASP A 790 -27.44 -1.79 6.14
C ASP A 790 -25.93 -1.55 6.37
N PRO A 791 -25.41 -1.76 7.59
CA PRO A 791 -23.98 -1.58 7.88
C PRO A 791 -23.06 -2.51 7.07
N ASN A 792 -23.59 -3.58 6.47
CA ASN A 792 -22.86 -4.48 5.58
C ASN A 792 -23.21 -4.29 4.10
N SER A 793 -23.96 -3.25 3.72
CA SER A 793 -24.19 -2.93 2.32
C SER A 793 -23.00 -2.18 1.71
N TYR A 794 -22.67 -2.49 0.46
CA TYR A 794 -21.56 -1.88 -0.27
C TYR A 794 -21.69 -0.35 -0.33
N HIS A 795 -22.90 0.20 -0.59
CA HIS A 795 -23.12 1.65 -0.65
C HIS A 795 -24.27 2.18 0.22
N ASN A 796 -24.95 1.35 1.01
CA ASN A 796 -26.08 1.78 1.86
C ASN A 796 -25.83 1.65 3.37
N GLY A 797 -24.59 1.85 3.84
CA GLY A 797 -24.32 1.97 5.28
C GLY A 797 -22.90 1.63 5.70
N SER A 798 -22.10 1.02 4.83
CA SER A 798 -20.67 0.77 5.06
C SER A 798 -19.85 2.06 5.17
N VAL A 799 -18.59 1.94 5.60
CA VAL A 799 -17.60 3.02 5.66
C VAL A 799 -16.55 2.82 4.58
N TRP A 800 -16.42 3.81 3.70
CA TRP A 800 -15.37 3.85 2.69
C TRP A 800 -14.23 4.77 3.15
N PRO A 801 -12.99 4.27 3.30
CA PRO A 801 -11.86 5.09 3.72
C PRO A 801 -11.58 6.26 2.78
N HIS A 802 -11.72 6.09 1.46
CA HIS A 802 -11.54 7.19 0.51
C HIS A 802 -12.59 8.28 0.68
N ASP A 803 -13.86 7.92 0.90
CA ASP A 803 -14.97 8.85 1.06
C ASP A 803 -14.77 9.67 2.33
N THR A 804 -14.46 8.98 3.43
CA THR A 804 -14.07 9.61 4.70
C THR A 804 -12.90 10.57 4.51
N ALA A 805 -11.88 10.18 3.75
CA ALA A 805 -10.72 11.03 3.47
C ALA A 805 -11.06 12.25 2.61
N TYR A 806 -11.97 12.09 1.64
CA TYR A 806 -12.41 13.19 0.78
C TYR A 806 -13.25 14.19 1.56
N ILE A 807 -14.21 13.72 2.37
CA ILE A 807 -15.07 14.52 3.23
C ILE A 807 -14.24 15.37 4.19
N ALA A 808 -13.18 14.80 4.77
CA ALA A 808 -12.31 15.49 5.71
C ALA A 808 -11.67 16.78 5.14
N ARG A 809 -11.54 16.90 3.81
CA ARG A 809 -11.07 18.14 3.15
C ARG A 809 -12.04 19.32 3.29
N GLY A 810 -13.33 19.03 3.52
CA GLY A 810 -14.38 20.03 3.70
C GLY A 810 -14.72 20.37 5.15
N LEU A 811 -14.30 19.53 6.10
CA LEU A 811 -14.58 19.72 7.52
C LEU A 811 -13.71 20.82 8.13
N SER A 812 -14.13 21.37 9.26
CA SER A 812 -13.24 22.16 10.11
C SER A 812 -12.01 21.35 10.53
N HIS A 813 -10.88 22.04 10.73
CA HIS A 813 -9.59 21.43 11.08
C HIS A 813 -9.67 20.45 12.28
N ASN A 814 -10.49 20.77 13.29
CA ASN A 814 -10.68 19.89 14.45
C ASN A 814 -11.44 18.61 14.10
N ASN A 815 -12.53 18.71 13.32
CA ASN A 815 -13.29 17.54 12.88
C ASN A 815 -12.52 16.69 11.86
N ALA A 816 -11.75 17.32 10.97
CA ALA A 816 -10.83 16.65 10.07
C ALA A 816 -9.73 15.87 10.83
N ALA A 817 -9.14 16.47 11.87
CA ALA A 817 -8.16 15.80 12.74
C ALA A 817 -8.81 14.62 13.51
N ARG A 818 -10.05 14.79 14.00
CA ARG A 818 -10.81 13.73 14.69
C ARG A 818 -11.10 12.54 13.77
N ILE A 819 -11.61 12.79 12.56
CA ILE A 819 -11.94 11.70 11.64
C ILE A 819 -10.67 11.03 11.08
N THR A 820 -9.56 11.78 10.96
CA THR A 820 -8.23 11.22 10.65
C THR A 820 -7.78 10.23 11.71
N LYS A 821 -7.91 10.58 13.00
CA LYS A 821 -7.62 9.66 14.10
C LYS A 821 -8.44 8.38 13.99
N ASN A 822 -9.77 8.51 13.84
CA ASN A 822 -10.68 7.38 13.76
C ASN A 822 -10.29 6.41 12.64
N LEU A 823 -9.97 6.94 11.46
CA LEU A 823 -9.63 6.13 10.31
C LEU A 823 -8.24 5.47 10.46
N LEU A 824 -7.24 6.19 10.99
CA LEU A 824 -5.93 5.59 11.31
C LEU A 824 -6.05 4.44 12.32
N GLU A 825 -6.89 4.60 13.33
CA GLU A 825 -7.19 3.54 14.29
C GLU A 825 -7.93 2.37 13.63
N ALA A 826 -8.85 2.62 12.70
CA ALA A 826 -9.52 1.57 11.93
C ALA A 826 -8.53 0.74 11.12
N VAL A 827 -7.53 1.37 10.48
CA VAL A 827 -6.49 0.65 9.73
C VAL A 827 -5.55 -0.10 10.67
N ALA A 828 -5.16 0.51 11.80
CA ALA A 828 -4.33 -0.15 12.80
C ALA A 828 -5.01 -1.39 13.41
N ALA A 829 -6.34 -1.35 13.55
CA ALA A 829 -7.21 -2.43 13.98
C ALA A 829 -7.58 -3.41 12.85
N SER A 830 -7.23 -3.10 11.60
CA SER A 830 -7.40 -4.00 10.47
C SER A 830 -6.26 -5.02 10.42
N PRO A 831 -6.52 -6.26 9.99
CA PRO A 831 -5.46 -7.25 9.98
C PRO A 831 -4.35 -6.82 8.99
N GLY A 832 -3.10 -7.20 9.28
CA GLY A 832 -1.93 -6.74 8.53
C GLY A 832 -1.65 -5.23 8.57
N LYS A 833 -2.40 -4.44 9.37
CA LYS A 833 -2.38 -2.96 9.38
C LYS A 833 -2.58 -2.36 7.99
N ARG A 834 -3.37 -3.07 7.18
CA ARG A 834 -3.59 -2.78 5.76
C ARG A 834 -4.96 -2.16 5.58
N ILE A 835 -5.04 -1.21 4.64
CA ILE A 835 -6.32 -0.56 4.34
C ILE A 835 -7.13 -1.40 3.35
N TYR A 836 -8.41 -1.48 3.64
CA TYR A 836 -9.41 -2.16 2.84
C TYR A 836 -10.18 -1.16 1.98
N GLU A 837 -10.77 -1.65 0.91
CA GLU A 837 -11.72 -0.90 0.09
C GLU A 837 -12.92 -0.43 0.92
N VAL A 838 -13.52 -1.36 1.69
CA VAL A 838 -14.76 -1.12 2.46
C VAL A 838 -14.66 -1.72 3.87
N LEU A 839 -15.12 -0.97 4.86
CA LEU A 839 -15.30 -1.40 6.25
C LEU A 839 -16.81 -1.47 6.55
N SER A 840 -17.25 -2.39 7.40
CA SER A 840 -18.65 -2.43 7.82
C SER A 840 -18.99 -1.21 8.70
N GLY A 841 -20.19 -0.66 8.52
CA GLY A 841 -20.68 0.55 9.19
C GLY A 841 -21.23 0.35 10.59
N PHE A 842 -20.78 -0.66 11.34
CA PHE A 842 -21.22 -0.82 12.74
C PHE A 842 -20.70 0.32 13.62
N ASP A 843 -21.48 0.67 14.64
CA ASP A 843 -21.03 1.62 15.67
C ASP A 843 -19.79 1.06 16.38
N ARG A 844 -18.75 1.87 16.51
CA ARG A 844 -17.57 1.55 17.30
C ARG A 844 -17.92 1.59 18.78
N LYS A 845 -17.61 0.51 19.50
CA LYS A 845 -17.72 0.42 20.95
C LYS A 845 -16.34 0.56 21.62
N PRO A 846 -16.27 1.04 22.87
CA PRO A 846 -15.00 1.16 23.60
C PRO A 846 -14.19 -0.14 23.71
N GLU A 847 -14.87 -1.29 23.74
CA GLU A 847 -14.28 -2.62 23.83
C GLU A 847 -13.79 -3.20 22.48
N ASP A 848 -14.13 -2.57 21.35
CA ASP A 848 -13.78 -3.08 20.03
C ASP A 848 -12.27 -2.98 19.77
N LYS A 849 -11.65 -4.15 19.54
CA LYS A 849 -10.21 -4.25 19.23
C LYS A 849 -9.92 -4.34 17.73
N ASN A 850 -10.91 -4.74 16.93
CA ASN A 850 -10.79 -4.94 15.49
C ASN A 850 -11.98 -4.26 14.80
N VAL A 851 -11.77 -3.81 13.57
CA VAL A 851 -12.86 -3.35 12.71
C VAL A 851 -13.54 -4.53 12.02
N ASN A 852 -14.85 -4.45 11.81
CA ASN A 852 -15.58 -5.43 11.00
C ASN A 852 -15.35 -5.13 9.51
N LEU A 853 -14.95 -6.15 8.75
CA LEU A 853 -14.67 -6.02 7.32
C LEU A 853 -15.90 -6.35 6.49
N TYR A 854 -16.12 -5.59 5.42
CA TYR A 854 -17.10 -5.92 4.39
C TYR A 854 -16.66 -7.21 3.65
N PRO A 855 -17.56 -8.18 3.40
CA PRO A 855 -17.23 -9.36 2.60
C PRO A 855 -16.76 -8.99 1.20
N ASN A 856 -15.74 -9.64 0.64
CA ASN A 856 -15.25 -9.40 -0.74
C ASN A 856 -14.54 -8.06 -1.02
N THR A 857 -14.14 -7.31 0.02
CA THR A 857 -13.33 -6.09 -0.14
C THR A 857 -11.98 -6.35 -0.84
N CYS A 858 -11.56 -5.45 -1.73
CA CYS A 858 -10.19 -5.43 -2.22
C CYS A 858 -9.20 -5.07 -1.11
N SER A 859 -7.99 -5.65 -1.20
CA SER A 859 -6.87 -5.34 -0.32
C SER A 859 -5.54 -5.69 -1.00
N PRO A 860 -4.78 -4.69 -1.49
CA PRO A 860 -4.97 -3.27 -1.29
C PRO A 860 -5.99 -2.66 -2.26
N GLN A 861 -6.40 -1.43 -1.94
CA GLN A 861 -7.22 -0.59 -2.81
C GLN A 861 -6.63 0.84 -2.87
N ALA A 862 -6.60 1.41 -4.08
CA ALA A 862 -5.86 2.62 -4.43
C ALA A 862 -6.35 3.90 -3.73
N TRP A 863 -7.62 4.28 -3.91
CA TRP A 863 -8.12 5.54 -3.37
C TRP A 863 -8.16 5.53 -1.84
N SER A 864 -8.29 4.36 -1.22
CA SER A 864 -8.32 4.19 0.23
C SER A 864 -6.90 4.32 0.78
N ALA A 865 -5.91 3.66 0.17
CA ALA A 865 -4.50 3.82 0.55
C ALA A 865 -4.01 5.25 0.35
N ALA A 866 -4.35 5.88 -0.77
CA ALA A 866 -4.00 7.28 -1.01
C ALA A 866 -4.72 8.22 -0.04
N GLY A 867 -5.99 7.96 0.30
CA GLY A 867 -6.75 8.71 1.29
C GLY A 867 -6.06 8.72 2.65
N ILE A 868 -5.60 7.56 3.14
CA ILE A 868 -4.84 7.46 4.40
C ILE A 868 -3.57 8.31 4.37
N ILE A 869 -2.85 8.32 3.24
CA ILE A 869 -1.66 9.14 3.06
C ILE A 869 -2.00 10.64 3.07
N ASN A 870 -3.11 11.03 2.43
CA ASN A 870 -3.51 12.43 2.30
C ASN A 870 -4.07 13.02 3.58
N MET A 871 -4.74 12.23 4.41
CA MET A 871 -5.45 12.72 5.60
C MET A 871 -4.58 13.54 6.57
N PRO A 872 -3.37 13.08 6.95
CA PRO A 872 -2.44 13.89 7.72
C PRO A 872 -2.02 15.21 7.04
N LEU A 873 -2.03 15.27 5.70
CA LEU A 873 -1.66 16.46 4.94
C LEU A 873 -2.84 17.44 4.81
N ALA A 874 -4.07 16.93 4.70
CA ALA A 874 -5.28 17.70 4.45
C ALA A 874 -5.59 18.67 5.60
N HIS A 875 -5.56 18.20 6.86
CA HIS A 875 -5.85 19.05 8.03
C HIS A 875 -4.66 19.92 8.48
N LEU A 876 -3.50 19.78 7.84
CA LEU A 876 -2.39 20.74 7.98
C LEU A 876 -2.61 21.99 7.11
N GLY A 877 -3.63 21.98 6.25
CA GLY A 877 -3.99 23.11 5.41
C GLY A 877 -2.91 23.47 4.39
N ILE A 878 -2.13 22.47 3.95
CA ILE A 878 -1.01 22.67 3.04
C ILE A 878 -1.52 23.09 1.66
N LYS A 879 -1.22 24.32 1.25
CA LYS A 879 -1.63 24.89 -0.05
C LYS A 879 -0.42 25.50 -0.77
N PRO A 880 -0.11 25.10 -2.02
CA PRO A 880 0.96 25.73 -2.78
C PRO A 880 0.51 27.11 -3.27
N SER A 881 1.42 28.09 -3.24
CA SER A 881 1.25 29.37 -3.91
C SER A 881 2.31 29.53 -5.00
N LEU A 882 1.88 29.42 -6.26
CA LEU A 882 2.79 29.57 -7.40
C LEU A 882 3.34 30.98 -7.50
N LYS A 883 2.49 32.00 -7.32
CA LYS A 883 2.84 33.42 -7.45
C LYS A 883 3.90 33.84 -6.44
N GLU A 884 3.77 33.37 -5.20
CA GLU A 884 4.65 33.74 -4.10
C GLU A 884 5.80 32.75 -3.89
N ASN A 885 5.83 31.66 -4.66
CA ASN A 885 6.77 30.55 -4.48
C ASN A 885 6.81 30.02 -3.03
N SER A 886 5.63 29.94 -2.41
CA SER A 886 5.48 29.65 -0.98
C SER A 886 4.56 28.45 -0.73
N LEU A 887 4.70 27.85 0.44
CA LEU A 887 3.73 26.88 0.96
C LEU A 887 2.95 27.55 2.09
N ILE A 888 1.63 27.61 1.94
CA ILE A 888 0.74 28.18 2.95
C ILE A 888 0.28 27.03 3.86
N LEU A 889 0.37 27.24 5.17
CA LEU A 889 -0.23 26.39 6.18
C LEU A 889 -1.47 27.09 6.74
N ASP A 890 -2.63 26.59 6.35
CA ASP A 890 -3.91 27.13 6.76
C ASP A 890 -4.40 26.41 8.03
N ASN A 891 -4.26 27.08 9.18
CA ASN A 891 -4.68 26.60 10.50
C ASN A 891 -4.36 25.11 10.79
N PRO A 892 -3.07 24.72 10.78
CA PRO A 892 -2.67 23.33 10.92
C PRO A 892 -3.14 22.75 12.26
N ALA A 893 -3.72 21.56 12.23
CA ALA A 893 -4.04 20.76 13.41
C ALA A 893 -3.25 19.45 13.40
N LEU A 894 -3.05 18.83 14.56
CA LEU A 894 -2.62 17.42 14.66
C LEU A 894 -3.75 16.60 15.29
N PRO A 895 -3.97 15.35 14.86
CA PRO A 895 -4.89 14.44 15.54
C PRO A 895 -4.50 14.27 17.00
N GLU A 896 -5.50 14.16 17.87
CA GLU A 896 -5.26 13.88 19.29
C GLU A 896 -4.41 12.60 19.44
N GLY A 897 -3.34 12.68 20.24
CA GLY A 897 -2.36 11.59 20.42
C GLY A 897 -1.15 11.65 19.49
N LEU A 898 -1.21 12.41 18.39
CA LEU A 898 -0.07 12.71 17.51
C LEU A 898 0.59 14.02 17.96
N ASN A 899 1.75 13.93 18.61
CA ASN A 899 2.48 15.10 19.10
C ASN A 899 3.57 15.56 18.16
N LYS A 900 4.07 14.67 17.29
CA LYS A 900 5.07 15.00 16.28
C LYS A 900 4.79 14.27 14.97
N ILE A 901 4.92 14.99 13.87
CA ILE A 901 4.86 14.44 12.52
C ILE A 901 6.04 14.98 11.71
N LYS A 902 6.71 14.09 10.99
CA LYS A 902 7.70 14.44 9.97
C LYS A 902 7.17 13.96 8.62
N ILE A 903 7.15 14.85 7.65
CA ILE A 903 6.73 14.57 6.27
C ILE A 903 7.91 14.91 5.39
N ASP A 904 8.54 13.90 4.81
CA ASP A 904 9.62 14.07 3.85
C ASP A 904 9.08 13.98 2.42
N GLY A 905 9.66 14.74 1.49
CA GLY A 905 9.40 14.56 0.05
C GLY A 905 8.15 15.26 -0.49
N ILE A 906 7.63 16.28 0.19
CA ILE A 906 6.58 17.14 -0.38
C ILE A 906 7.17 17.85 -1.60
N LYS A 907 6.44 17.80 -2.73
CA LYS A 907 6.90 18.34 -4.01
C LYS A 907 6.20 19.65 -4.32
N VAL A 908 6.96 20.75 -4.38
CA VAL A 908 6.45 22.06 -4.82
C VAL A 908 7.36 22.56 -5.93
N LYS A 909 6.82 22.78 -7.14
CA LYS A 909 7.60 23.15 -8.34
C LYS A 909 8.86 22.28 -8.59
N GLY A 910 8.79 21.00 -8.23
CA GLY A 910 9.88 20.04 -8.40
C GLY A 910 10.86 19.92 -7.22
N ASP A 911 10.86 20.87 -6.30
CA ASP A 911 11.69 20.84 -5.09
C ASP A 911 11.16 19.86 -4.05
N ASN A 912 12.06 19.24 -3.28
CA ASN A 912 11.69 18.42 -2.13
C ASN A 912 11.71 19.25 -0.86
N LEU A 913 10.57 19.29 -0.18
CA LEU A 913 10.40 19.87 1.12
C LEU A 913 10.20 18.77 2.18
N THR A 914 10.87 18.95 3.31
CA THR A 914 10.60 18.20 4.53
C THR A 914 9.91 19.12 5.54
N LEU A 915 8.76 18.72 6.06
CA LEU A 915 8.07 19.38 7.16
C LEU A 915 8.23 18.58 8.45
N ASN A 916 8.66 19.23 9.53
CA ASN A 916 8.63 18.70 10.89
C ASN A 916 7.66 19.55 11.70
N ILE A 917 6.60 18.94 12.20
CA ILE A 917 5.59 19.61 13.00
C ILE A 917 5.57 18.93 14.36
N SER A 918 5.62 19.71 15.43
CA SER A 918 5.57 19.19 16.79
C SER A 918 4.73 20.08 17.69
N LYS A 919 4.00 19.47 18.62
CA LYS A 919 3.19 20.16 19.61
C LYS A 919 4.05 20.52 20.82
N SER A 920 4.03 21.78 21.21
CA SER A 920 4.64 22.28 22.46
C SER A 920 3.70 22.10 23.65
N GLY A 921 4.21 22.28 24.88
CA GLY A 921 3.45 22.11 26.12
C GLY A 921 2.20 23.00 26.26
N ASN A 922 2.09 24.09 25.48
CA ASN A 922 0.94 25.01 25.50
C ASN A 922 -0.07 24.75 24.36
N ASN A 923 -0.04 23.57 23.72
CA ASN A 923 -0.79 23.27 22.50
C ASN A 923 -0.40 24.10 21.24
N GLU A 924 0.64 24.94 21.30
CA GLU A 924 1.19 25.59 20.10
C GLU A 924 1.98 24.56 19.27
N LEU A 925 1.73 24.50 17.96
CA LEU A 925 2.55 23.81 16.98
C LEU A 925 3.81 24.60 16.64
N ASN A 926 4.95 23.91 16.70
CA ASN A 926 6.24 24.29 16.15
C ASN A 926 6.42 23.63 14.79
N ILE A 927 6.61 24.42 13.73
CA ILE A 927 6.75 23.94 12.37
C ILE A 927 8.12 24.34 11.83
N ILE A 928 8.92 23.34 11.45
CA ILE A 928 10.24 23.48 10.85
C ILE A 928 10.19 22.90 9.44
N ALA A 929 10.71 23.63 8.46
CA ALA A 929 10.73 23.16 7.09
C ALA A 929 12.09 23.33 6.42
N ASN A 930 12.50 22.28 5.72
CA ASN A 930 13.81 22.18 5.08
C ASN A 930 13.64 21.89 3.59
N ASN A 931 14.25 22.68 2.71
CA ASN A 931 14.33 22.41 1.27
C ASN A 931 15.65 21.70 0.93
N SER A 932 15.58 20.66 0.12
CA SER A 932 16.73 19.95 -0.46
C SER A 932 17.74 20.83 -1.21
N LYS A 933 17.33 21.99 -1.75
CA LYS A 933 18.19 22.87 -2.55
C LYS A 933 18.82 24.04 -1.79
N GLY A 934 18.48 24.25 -0.52
CA GLY A 934 18.98 25.39 0.25
C GLY A 934 18.40 26.76 -0.13
N GLU A 935 17.52 26.82 -1.13
CA GLU A 935 16.74 28.02 -1.44
C GLU A 935 15.58 28.15 -0.45
N SER A 936 15.38 29.37 0.08
CA SER A 936 14.31 29.67 1.04
C SER A 936 12.94 29.61 0.37
N LEU A 937 12.28 28.46 0.41
CA LEU A 937 10.83 28.40 0.21
C LEU A 937 10.18 29.03 1.45
N GLU A 938 9.55 30.18 1.28
CA GLU A 938 8.90 30.88 2.39
C GLU A 938 7.67 30.08 2.84
N ILE A 939 7.62 29.68 4.12
CA ILE A 939 6.40 29.14 4.71
C ILE A 939 5.62 30.28 5.30
N LYS A 940 4.41 30.49 4.78
CA LYS A 940 3.54 31.56 5.23
C LYS A 940 2.39 31.03 6.06
N LYS A 941 2.10 31.78 7.12
CA LYS A 941 0.91 31.61 7.93
C LYS A 941 -0.28 32.20 7.17
N ALA A 942 -1.42 31.52 7.16
CA ALA A 942 -2.66 32.18 6.74
C ALA A 942 -2.97 33.36 7.67
N LEU A 943 -3.37 34.50 7.09
CA LEU A 943 -3.50 35.83 7.74
C LEU A 943 -4.37 35.86 9.02
N ASN A 944 -5.16 34.82 9.28
CA ASN A 944 -6.12 34.75 10.39
C ASN A 944 -5.78 33.72 11.50
N SER A 945 -4.57 33.15 11.54
CA SER A 945 -4.20 32.23 12.64
C SER A 945 -3.27 32.91 13.65
N ASN A 946 -3.57 32.83 14.95
CA ASN A 946 -2.76 33.44 16.03
C ASN A 946 -2.01 32.41 16.90
N THR A 947 -2.08 31.12 16.59
CA THR A 947 -1.83 30.03 17.56
C THR A 947 -0.54 29.22 17.39
N TYR A 948 0.32 29.52 16.41
CA TYR A 948 1.47 28.67 16.04
C TYR A 948 2.73 29.48 15.72
N LYS A 949 3.91 28.94 16.07
CA LYS A 949 5.24 29.49 15.73
C LYS A 949 5.83 28.73 14.54
N ILE A 950 6.19 29.47 13.49
CA ILE A 950 6.87 28.94 12.31
C ILE A 950 8.34 29.37 12.41
N SER A 951 9.26 28.42 12.43
CA SER A 951 10.69 28.66 12.44
C SER A 951 11.30 28.01 11.21
N LEU A 952 11.82 28.83 10.30
CA LEU A 952 12.59 28.36 9.15
C LEU A 952 14.04 28.14 9.62
N GLU A 953 14.48 26.88 9.70
CA GLU A 953 15.89 26.56 9.92
C GLU A 953 16.53 26.25 8.57
N SER A 954 17.30 27.19 8.02
CA SER A 954 18.21 26.87 6.92
C SER A 954 19.38 26.08 7.49
N GLN A 955 19.45 24.77 7.25
CA GLN A 955 20.63 23.98 7.58
C GLN A 955 21.77 24.30 6.60
N PHE A 956 22.45 25.43 6.82
CA PHE A 956 23.83 25.64 6.39
C PHE A 956 24.60 26.25 7.55
N SER A 957 25.33 25.40 8.27
CA SER A 957 26.58 25.82 8.86
C SER A 957 27.54 26.08 7.69
N HIS A 958 27.98 27.32 7.50
CA HIS A 958 29.15 27.61 6.66
C HIS A 958 30.28 26.64 7.05
N LYS A 959 30.77 25.88 6.08
CA LYS A 959 32.05 25.16 6.17
C LYS A 959 33.05 25.86 5.27
#